data_AF-A0A8T2C6M1-F1
#
_entry.id   AF-A0A8T2C6M1-F1
#
_cell.length_a   1.000
_cell.length_b   1.000
_cell.length_c   1.000
_cell.angle_alpha   90.00
_cell.angle_beta   90.00
_cell.angle_gamma   90.00
#
_symmetry.space_group_name_H-M   'P 1'
#
loop_
_entity.id
_entity.type
_entity.pdbx_description
1 polymer ?
#
loop_
_entity_poly.entity_id
_entity_poly.type
_entity_poly.pdbx_seq_one_letter_code
_entity_poly.pdbx_strand_id
1 'polypeptide(L)'
;MRGPQALYFLRRTTTLAQHLCPLAPLIVTPRMEFSSFLEENPSDVVYTHNRKIDELIKSGNLVSAHEVFDGMSVRDVVTYNLLISGYSRNGCSLRAIEIYAEMVSCGLRESASTFPSVLSVCSDEWFCREGIQVHCRVISLGFGCNMFVRSALVGLYASFWLFDVALKLFDEMPERNLAVCNLLLKCFCETGESKQLFGVYCRMELEGVAKNGLTYCYLLRGCSNDQLLYVGKQLHSLVIKSGLDISNIFVANALVDYYSACGDLSGSIKSFNAVPEKDVISWNSIVSVCADCGSMLDSLGLFSKMQFWGKRPSIRSFMSFLNFCSRNSDIQSGKQIHCYVLKMGFDVSSLLVQSSLIDMYGKCNEIESSVLAYQSLPCLTLECCNSLMTSLVHCGITKDIIEMFGLMVDEGTGIDEVTLSTVLKALSLSLPESLHSCTLVHCCAIKSGYAADVAVSCSLIDAYSKSGQNEVSRKVFDELDSPNIFCLTSIINGYARNGMGRDCVEMLREMDQKNLIPDEVTILSVLLGCSHSGLVEEGELIFDSLELKYGISPGRKLYACMVDLLGRAGLVEKAERLLLQAHGDADCIAWSSLLQSCRIHRNERIGRRAAEVLMDLEPENFAVYIQVSKFYFEIGDFEISRQIREIAASRELMREIGYTRPHDCHSTETTQEEYEIFYLPASGKMVYTDLDILEELENFDVLLDDDETKLFDLPSFTSRHSGKNLVNVDTFGAAGDGVSDDTQAFISAWSKACGTSKSVFLVPEGRRYLVNATKFNGPCEQKLIIQIDGTIVAPDEPSNWDSKFQRIWLEFSKLKGVVFQGKGVIDGSGSKWWAASCKKNKSNPCKSAPTALTIESSSGVKVSGLTIQNSQQMNFIIARSDSVRVSKVMVSSPGDSPNTDGIHITGSTNVILQDCKIGTGDDCVSIVNASSNIKMKNIYCGPGHGISIGSLGKDNTTGIVTQVVLDTALLRETTNGLRIKTYQGGSGYVQGIRFTNVEMQDVANPILIDQFYCDSPTTCQNQTSAVKISQIMYRNITGTTKSEKAIKFACSDTVPCSHIVLNNVNLEGKDGQVEAYCNSAEGFGYGVIHPSADCLYSHDDKGLNQICKSEEAETGHDEL
;
A
#
# COMPACT_ATOMS: atom_id res chain seq x y z
N MET A 1 -27.32 27.79 4.19
CA MET A 1 -27.30 28.69 3.01
C MET A 1 -26.58 27.92 1.89
N ARG A 2 -27.21 27.81 0.70
CA ARG A 2 -26.76 27.13 -0.54
C ARG A 2 -25.65 27.96 -1.23
N GLY A 3 -24.72 27.55 -2.10
CA GLY A 3 -24.36 26.39 -2.98
C GLY A 3 -23.31 26.97 -4.01
N PRO A 4 -22.97 26.41 -5.20
CA PRO A 4 -23.03 25.06 -5.82
C PRO A 4 -21.67 24.60 -6.47
N GLN A 5 -21.37 23.33 -6.75
CA GLN A 5 -21.59 22.64 -8.05
C GLN A 5 -21.07 21.19 -7.95
N ALA A 6 -21.97 20.20 -8.08
CA ALA A 6 -21.74 18.85 -8.64
C ALA A 6 -23.04 18.04 -8.40
N LEU A 7 -24.05 18.38 -9.20
CA LEU A 7 -25.32 17.68 -9.26
C LEU A 7 -25.68 17.63 -10.74
N TYR A 8 -25.24 16.59 -11.45
CA TYR A 8 -25.90 16.13 -12.67
C TYR A 8 -25.48 14.68 -12.96
N PHE A 9 -26.47 13.82 -13.18
CA PHE A 9 -26.40 12.38 -13.54
C PHE A 9 -26.13 11.35 -12.42
N LEU A 10 -27.14 11.07 -11.58
CA LEU A 10 -27.61 9.71 -11.22
C LEU A 10 -28.79 9.79 -10.23
N ARG A 11 -29.93 10.22 -10.77
CA ARG A 11 -31.26 9.96 -10.20
C ARG A 11 -32.21 9.71 -11.36
N ARG A 12 -32.11 8.53 -11.97
CA ARG A 12 -33.13 7.93 -12.84
C ARG A 12 -32.75 6.47 -13.12
N THR A 13 -33.30 5.55 -12.32
CA THR A 13 -33.92 4.27 -12.74
C THR A 13 -34.17 3.40 -11.51
N THR A 14 -35.31 3.62 -10.85
CA THR A 14 -36.05 2.57 -10.13
C THR A 14 -37.52 2.95 -10.16
N THR A 15 -38.37 1.93 -10.10
CA THR A 15 -39.85 1.90 -10.19
C THR A 15 -40.48 2.07 -11.57
N LEU A 16 -40.82 0.94 -12.21
CA LEU A 16 -42.14 0.75 -12.83
C LEU A 16 -42.37 -0.73 -13.18
N ALA A 17 -43.11 -1.45 -12.32
CA ALA A 17 -43.77 -2.70 -12.70
C ALA A 17 -45.04 -2.85 -11.85
N GLN A 18 -46.14 -2.27 -12.32
CA GLN A 18 -47.50 -2.77 -12.05
C GLN A 18 -48.56 -2.02 -12.90
N HIS A 19 -49.39 -2.84 -13.56
CA HIS A 19 -50.77 -2.61 -14.00
C HIS A 19 -51.09 -1.73 -15.23
N LEU A 20 -51.47 -2.35 -16.36
CA LEU A 20 -52.85 -2.49 -16.89
C LEU A 20 -52.90 -2.70 -18.42
N CYS A 21 -53.75 -3.65 -18.85
CA CYS A 21 -54.35 -3.80 -20.19
C CYS A 21 -55.01 -2.49 -20.66
N PRO A 22 -55.17 -2.18 -21.98
CA PRO A 22 -55.96 -2.99 -22.94
C PRO A 22 -55.40 -2.97 -24.40
N LEU A 23 -55.70 -3.89 -25.32
CA LEU A 23 -56.87 -3.92 -26.23
C LEU A 23 -56.69 -5.09 -27.22
N ALA A 24 -57.83 -5.61 -27.72
CA ALA A 24 -58.01 -6.79 -28.57
C ALA A 24 -57.30 -6.76 -29.94
N PRO A 25 -57.27 -7.90 -30.68
CA PRO A 25 -58.32 -8.06 -31.68
C PRO A 25 -58.82 -9.51 -31.96
N LEU A 26 -60.01 -9.52 -32.58
CA LEU A 26 -60.55 -10.48 -33.56
C LEU A 26 -61.14 -11.82 -33.07
N ILE A 27 -62.47 -11.76 -32.93
CA ILE A 27 -63.41 -12.88 -33.08
C ILE A 27 -63.24 -13.47 -34.49
N VAL A 28 -62.88 -14.75 -34.57
CA VAL A 28 -63.16 -15.61 -35.73
C VAL A 28 -64.00 -16.77 -35.23
N THR A 29 -65.17 -16.90 -35.84
CA THR A 29 -66.20 -17.94 -35.62
C THR A 29 -65.65 -19.36 -35.84
N PRO A 30 -66.04 -20.38 -35.05
CA PRO A 30 -65.90 -21.75 -35.48
C PRO A 30 -67.00 -22.08 -36.50
N ARG A 31 -66.59 -22.50 -37.70
CA ARG A 31 -67.45 -23.24 -38.63
C ARG A 31 -67.79 -24.59 -38.00
N MET A 32 -69.09 -24.91 -37.96
CA MET A 32 -69.54 -26.30 -37.91
C MET A 32 -69.07 -27.01 -39.18
N GLU A 33 -68.29 -28.08 -39.03
CA GLU A 33 -68.30 -29.19 -39.97
C GLU A 33 -68.75 -30.46 -39.23
N PHE A 34 -69.86 -31.00 -39.71
CA PHE A 34 -70.40 -32.30 -39.35
C PHE A 34 -69.80 -33.36 -40.28
N SER A 35 -69.58 -34.55 -39.70
CA SER A 35 -69.26 -35.87 -40.30
C SER A 35 -67.88 -36.37 -39.86
N SER A 36 -67.70 -37.59 -39.38
CA SER A 36 -68.46 -38.81 -39.60
C SER A 36 -68.31 -39.77 -38.42
N PHE A 37 -69.40 -40.45 -38.08
CA PHE A 37 -69.42 -41.61 -37.20
C PHE A 37 -68.64 -42.76 -37.84
N LEU A 38 -67.45 -43.02 -37.30
CA LEU A 38 -66.89 -44.36 -37.18
C LEU A 38 -66.47 -44.48 -35.72
N GLU A 39 -66.95 -45.51 -35.01
CA GLU A 39 -66.46 -45.85 -33.68
C GLU A 39 -64.97 -46.20 -33.80
N GLU A 40 -64.10 -45.20 -33.64
CA GLU A 40 -62.68 -45.42 -33.48
C GLU A 40 -62.45 -45.97 -32.07
N ASN A 41 -61.70 -47.07 -32.02
CA ASN A 41 -61.33 -47.72 -30.77
C ASN A 41 -60.68 -46.68 -29.83
N PRO A 42 -61.18 -46.50 -28.59
CA PRO A 42 -60.66 -45.48 -27.67
C PRO A 42 -59.13 -45.52 -27.50
N SER A 43 -58.51 -46.69 -27.67
CA SER A 43 -57.05 -46.86 -27.64
C SER A 43 -56.31 -46.19 -28.81
N ASP A 44 -56.89 -46.20 -30.01
CA ASP A 44 -56.25 -45.62 -31.21
C ASP A 44 -56.32 -44.10 -31.18
N VAL A 45 -57.40 -43.55 -30.61
CA VAL A 45 -57.55 -42.11 -30.36
C VAL A 45 -56.53 -41.64 -29.31
N VAL A 46 -56.36 -42.35 -28.19
CA VAL A 46 -55.34 -41.99 -27.18
C VAL A 46 -53.93 -42.08 -27.75
N TYR A 47 -53.62 -43.12 -28.53
CA TYR A 47 -52.31 -43.29 -29.17
C TYR A 47 -51.96 -42.16 -30.15
N THR A 48 -52.90 -41.75 -31.00
CA THR A 48 -52.70 -40.67 -31.97
C THR A 48 -52.49 -39.31 -31.29
N HIS A 49 -53.23 -39.02 -30.22
CA HIS A 49 -53.05 -37.81 -29.42
C HIS A 49 -51.71 -37.84 -28.66
N ASN A 50 -51.32 -38.98 -28.09
CA ASN A 50 -50.01 -39.14 -27.41
C ASN A 50 -48.84 -38.88 -28.38
N ARG A 51 -48.92 -39.36 -29.63
CA ARG A 51 -47.90 -39.08 -30.65
C ARG A 51 -47.82 -37.59 -31.00
N LYS A 52 -48.96 -36.92 -31.11
CA LYS A 52 -49.03 -35.47 -31.38
C LYS A 52 -48.46 -34.65 -30.21
N ILE A 53 -48.75 -35.03 -28.98
CA ILE A 53 -48.17 -34.42 -27.77
C ILE A 53 -46.64 -34.59 -27.77
N ASP A 54 -46.12 -35.79 -28.05
CA ASP A 54 -44.67 -36.05 -28.12
C ASP A 54 -43.96 -35.23 -29.21
N GLU A 55 -44.57 -35.10 -30.40
CA GLU A 55 -44.04 -34.24 -31.49
C GLU A 55 -43.99 -32.76 -31.07
N LEU A 56 -45.06 -32.25 -30.44
CA LEU A 56 -45.14 -30.86 -29.98
C LEU A 56 -44.12 -30.55 -28.88
N ILE A 57 -43.92 -31.49 -27.94
CA ILE A 57 -42.91 -31.40 -26.88
C ILE A 57 -41.50 -31.38 -27.50
N LYS A 58 -41.22 -32.23 -28.50
CA LYS A 58 -39.93 -32.25 -29.21
C LYS A 58 -39.66 -30.96 -29.98
N SER A 59 -40.70 -30.27 -30.46
CA SER A 59 -40.58 -28.95 -31.09
C SER A 59 -40.55 -27.77 -30.09
N GLY A 60 -40.60 -28.02 -28.78
CA GLY A 60 -40.57 -27.00 -27.73
C GLY A 60 -41.89 -26.24 -27.50
N ASN A 61 -42.99 -26.65 -28.14
CA ASN A 61 -44.29 -25.99 -28.00
C ASN A 61 -45.16 -26.67 -26.93
N LEU A 62 -44.85 -26.39 -25.67
CA LEU A 62 -45.55 -26.98 -24.51
C LEU A 62 -46.99 -26.50 -24.36
N VAL A 63 -47.30 -25.27 -24.78
CA VAL A 63 -48.65 -24.70 -24.66
C VAL A 63 -49.62 -25.49 -25.53
N SER A 64 -49.29 -25.70 -26.80
CA SER A 64 -50.13 -26.49 -27.70
C SER A 64 -50.16 -27.97 -27.32
N ALA A 65 -49.09 -28.52 -26.73
CA ALA A 65 -49.10 -29.88 -26.20
C ALA A 65 -50.10 -30.02 -25.02
N HIS A 66 -50.17 -29.03 -24.14
CA HIS A 66 -51.12 -28.99 -23.03
C HIS A 66 -52.56 -28.77 -23.50
N GLU A 67 -52.78 -27.95 -24.54
CA GLU A 67 -54.12 -27.77 -25.14
C GLU A 67 -54.67 -29.08 -25.72
N VAL A 68 -53.81 -29.87 -26.39
CA VAL A 68 -54.18 -31.19 -26.91
C VAL A 68 -54.53 -32.13 -25.76
N PHE A 69 -53.79 -32.07 -24.65
CA PHE A 69 -54.07 -32.86 -23.45
C PHE A 69 -55.39 -32.47 -22.77
N ASP A 70 -55.67 -31.18 -22.66
CA ASP A 70 -56.91 -30.64 -22.11
C ASP A 70 -58.13 -31.08 -22.94
N GLY A 71 -57.96 -31.20 -24.26
CA GLY A 71 -58.98 -31.68 -25.20
C GLY A 71 -59.23 -33.20 -25.19
N MET A 72 -58.41 -34.01 -24.50
CA MET A 72 -58.58 -35.47 -24.45
C MET A 72 -59.66 -35.88 -23.44
N SER A 73 -60.63 -36.69 -23.89
CA SER A 73 -61.71 -37.24 -23.03
C SER A 73 -61.27 -38.42 -22.17
N VAL A 74 -60.24 -39.16 -22.60
CA VAL A 74 -59.62 -40.28 -21.87
C VAL A 74 -58.11 -40.08 -21.93
N ARG A 75 -57.45 -40.16 -20.78
CA ARG A 75 -56.00 -39.98 -20.62
C ARG A 75 -55.44 -41.21 -19.91
N ASP A 76 -54.36 -41.77 -20.42
CA ASP A 76 -53.71 -42.94 -19.84
C ASP A 76 -52.38 -42.55 -19.16
N VAL A 77 -51.76 -43.52 -18.50
CA VAL A 77 -50.47 -43.33 -17.80
C VAL A 77 -49.39 -42.79 -18.76
N VAL A 78 -49.43 -43.16 -20.03
CA VAL A 78 -48.46 -42.72 -21.05
C VAL A 78 -48.68 -41.24 -21.37
N THR A 79 -49.94 -40.80 -21.51
CA THR A 79 -50.30 -39.39 -21.72
C THR A 79 -49.73 -38.49 -20.63
N TYR A 80 -49.92 -38.86 -19.35
CA TYR A 80 -49.38 -38.09 -18.22
C TYR A 80 -47.85 -38.13 -18.16
N ASN A 81 -47.23 -39.30 -18.36
CA ASN A 81 -45.77 -39.43 -18.33
C ASN A 81 -45.08 -38.57 -19.42
N LEU A 82 -45.69 -38.44 -20.62
CA LEU A 82 -45.19 -37.58 -21.70
C LEU A 82 -45.15 -36.11 -21.27
N LEU A 83 -46.21 -35.61 -20.64
CA LEU A 83 -46.25 -34.22 -20.17
C LEU A 83 -45.32 -33.97 -18.99
N ILE A 84 -45.25 -34.89 -18.02
CA ILE A 84 -44.33 -34.78 -16.88
C ILE A 84 -42.89 -34.67 -17.40
N SER A 85 -42.49 -35.58 -18.30
CA SER A 85 -41.15 -35.53 -18.91
C SER A 85 -40.96 -34.29 -19.81
N GLY A 86 -42.00 -33.84 -20.50
CA GLY A 86 -41.95 -32.68 -21.39
C GLY A 86 -41.74 -31.37 -20.64
N TYR A 87 -42.51 -31.15 -19.58
CA TYR A 87 -42.34 -29.98 -18.71
C TYR A 87 -41.01 -30.03 -17.94
N SER A 88 -40.56 -31.21 -17.50
CA SER A 88 -39.25 -31.41 -16.88
C SER A 88 -38.10 -30.95 -17.79
N ARG A 89 -38.07 -31.42 -19.04
CA ARG A 89 -37.00 -31.10 -20.01
C ARG A 89 -36.92 -29.62 -20.39
N ASN A 90 -37.98 -28.86 -20.14
CA ASN A 90 -38.06 -27.43 -20.45
C ASN A 90 -38.03 -26.55 -19.18
N GLY A 91 -37.60 -27.10 -18.04
CA GLY A 91 -37.39 -26.34 -16.80
C GLY A 91 -38.66 -25.94 -16.04
N CYS A 92 -39.81 -26.53 -16.35
CA CYS A 92 -41.10 -26.23 -15.72
C CYS A 92 -41.50 -27.29 -14.68
N SER A 93 -40.62 -27.50 -13.70
CA SER A 93 -40.69 -28.63 -12.76
C SER A 93 -41.88 -28.59 -11.79
N LEU A 94 -42.32 -27.39 -11.39
CA LEU A 94 -43.54 -27.23 -10.58
C LEU A 94 -44.77 -27.77 -11.31
N ARG A 95 -44.93 -27.43 -12.60
CA ARG A 95 -46.06 -27.87 -13.41
C ARG A 95 -46.03 -29.38 -13.64
N ALA A 96 -44.85 -29.97 -13.78
CA ALA A 96 -44.70 -31.42 -13.90
C ALA A 96 -45.16 -32.16 -12.62
N ILE A 97 -44.89 -31.62 -11.43
CA ILE A 97 -45.37 -32.20 -10.16
C ILE A 97 -46.88 -32.02 -9.99
N GLU A 98 -47.46 -30.89 -10.42
CA GLU A 98 -48.91 -30.68 -10.44
C GLU A 98 -49.62 -31.72 -11.32
N ILE A 99 -49.08 -32.00 -12.50
CA ILE A 99 -49.62 -33.01 -13.43
C ILE A 99 -49.49 -34.43 -12.84
N TYR A 100 -48.41 -34.72 -12.12
CA TYR A 100 -48.28 -35.98 -11.39
C TYR A 100 -49.33 -36.10 -10.26
N ALA A 101 -49.56 -35.03 -9.50
CA ALA A 101 -50.60 -35.00 -8.47
C ALA A 101 -52.00 -35.17 -9.08
N GLU A 102 -52.28 -34.55 -10.23
CA GLU A 102 -53.52 -34.74 -10.99
C GLU A 102 -53.69 -36.22 -11.38
N MET A 103 -52.67 -36.84 -11.97
CA MET A 103 -52.68 -38.26 -12.35
C MET A 103 -53.06 -39.17 -11.17
N VAL A 104 -52.43 -38.96 -10.01
CA VAL A 104 -52.69 -39.76 -8.80
C VAL A 104 -54.10 -39.48 -8.25
N SER A 105 -54.55 -38.23 -8.28
CA SER A 105 -55.91 -37.84 -7.83
C SER A 105 -57.02 -38.44 -8.70
N CYS A 106 -56.75 -38.62 -10.00
CA CYS A 106 -57.63 -39.29 -10.96
C CYS A 106 -57.68 -40.82 -10.78
N GLY A 107 -56.95 -41.38 -9.81
CA GLY A 107 -56.94 -42.81 -9.51
C GLY A 107 -56.17 -43.67 -10.52
N LEU A 108 -55.40 -43.05 -11.42
CA LEU A 108 -54.53 -43.77 -12.35
C LEU A 108 -53.33 -44.33 -11.59
N ARG A 109 -53.15 -45.66 -11.67
CA ARG A 109 -52.06 -46.34 -10.96
C ARG A 109 -50.72 -46.06 -11.64
N GLU A 110 -49.75 -45.61 -10.86
CA GLU A 110 -48.39 -45.37 -11.31
C GLU A 110 -47.74 -46.66 -11.82
N SER A 111 -46.95 -46.54 -12.89
CA SER A 111 -46.23 -47.66 -13.50
C SER A 111 -44.72 -47.51 -13.31
N ALA A 112 -43.96 -48.56 -13.62
CA ALA A 112 -42.49 -48.52 -13.56
C ALA A 112 -41.86 -47.44 -14.47
N SER A 113 -42.57 -46.96 -15.50
CA SER A 113 -42.12 -45.86 -16.36
C SER A 113 -42.51 -44.47 -15.82
N THR A 114 -43.45 -44.38 -14.89
CA THR A 114 -43.88 -43.11 -14.26
C THR A 114 -42.82 -42.60 -13.29
N PHE A 115 -42.27 -43.49 -12.45
CA PHE A 115 -41.33 -43.08 -11.41
C PHE A 115 -40.05 -42.43 -11.93
N PRO A 116 -39.35 -42.94 -12.97
CA PRO A 116 -38.18 -42.25 -13.51
C PRO A 116 -38.46 -40.82 -13.98
N SER A 117 -39.62 -40.57 -14.62
CA SER A 117 -40.02 -39.26 -15.11
C SER A 117 -40.34 -38.26 -13.98
N VAL A 118 -40.92 -38.74 -12.88
CA VAL A 118 -41.22 -37.90 -11.71
C VAL A 118 -39.98 -37.67 -10.86
N LEU A 119 -39.19 -38.73 -10.62
CA LEU A 119 -37.95 -38.65 -9.84
C LEU A 119 -36.93 -37.72 -10.51
N SER A 120 -36.87 -37.68 -11.85
CA SER A 120 -36.00 -36.72 -12.56
C SER A 120 -36.43 -35.27 -12.37
N VAL A 121 -37.72 -34.99 -12.13
CA VAL A 121 -38.22 -33.66 -11.76
C VAL A 121 -37.87 -33.34 -10.31
N CYS A 122 -38.01 -34.32 -9.43
CA CYS A 122 -37.66 -34.17 -8.02
C CYS A 122 -36.16 -34.00 -7.78
N SER A 123 -35.30 -34.32 -8.75
CA SER A 123 -33.86 -34.05 -8.69
C SER A 123 -33.51 -32.56 -8.69
N ASP A 124 -34.45 -31.66 -8.98
CA ASP A 124 -34.25 -30.22 -8.83
C ASP A 124 -34.24 -29.81 -7.35
N GLU A 125 -33.38 -28.84 -6.99
CA GLU A 125 -33.07 -28.46 -5.59
C GLU A 125 -34.30 -28.13 -4.72
N TRP A 126 -35.41 -27.72 -5.35
CA TRP A 126 -36.62 -27.25 -4.67
C TRP A 126 -37.59 -28.36 -4.27
N PHE A 127 -37.40 -29.61 -4.72
CA PHE A 127 -38.37 -30.70 -4.57
C PHE A 127 -37.85 -31.91 -3.78
N CYS A 128 -36.90 -31.70 -2.87
CA CYS A 128 -36.33 -32.76 -2.04
C CYS A 128 -37.38 -33.50 -1.20
N ARG A 129 -38.34 -32.77 -0.62
CA ARG A 129 -39.41 -33.35 0.20
C ARG A 129 -40.34 -34.24 -0.63
N GLU A 130 -40.72 -33.78 -1.81
CA GLU A 130 -41.55 -34.49 -2.78
C GLU A 130 -40.83 -35.73 -3.31
N GLY A 131 -39.51 -35.63 -3.59
CA GLY A 131 -38.69 -36.76 -4.00
C GLY A 131 -38.66 -37.90 -2.97
N ILE A 132 -38.54 -37.57 -1.67
CA ILE A 132 -38.62 -38.57 -0.60
C ILE A 132 -40.02 -39.20 -0.52
N GLN A 133 -41.09 -38.41 -0.70
CA GLN A 133 -42.46 -38.95 -0.73
C GLN A 133 -42.66 -39.92 -1.91
N VAL A 134 -42.14 -39.57 -3.09
CA VAL A 134 -42.17 -40.44 -4.27
C VAL A 134 -41.36 -41.72 -4.03
N HIS A 135 -40.21 -41.65 -3.34
CA HIS A 135 -39.47 -42.86 -2.94
C HIS A 135 -40.27 -43.74 -1.96
N CYS A 136 -40.92 -43.18 -0.95
CA CYS A 136 -41.83 -43.94 -0.09
C CYS A 136 -42.97 -44.60 -0.89
N ARG A 137 -43.49 -43.90 -1.90
CA ARG A 137 -44.51 -44.42 -2.82
C ARG A 137 -43.99 -45.59 -3.64
N VAL A 138 -42.77 -45.51 -4.19
CA VAL A 138 -42.08 -46.60 -4.91
C VAL A 138 -42.01 -47.87 -4.05
N ILE A 139 -41.61 -47.73 -2.77
CA ILE A 139 -41.53 -48.86 -1.84
C ILE A 139 -42.93 -49.43 -1.57
N SER A 140 -43.91 -48.57 -1.28
CA SER A 140 -45.28 -48.99 -0.95
C SER A 140 -45.98 -49.75 -2.09
N LEU A 141 -45.67 -49.41 -3.34
CA LEU A 141 -46.24 -50.04 -4.53
C LEU A 141 -45.41 -51.23 -5.06
N GLY A 142 -44.30 -51.56 -4.39
CA GLY A 142 -43.46 -52.72 -4.74
C GLY A 142 -42.52 -52.51 -5.94
N PHE A 143 -42.27 -51.27 -6.35
CA PHE A 143 -41.38 -50.96 -7.47
C PHE A 143 -39.89 -50.84 -7.05
N GLY A 144 -39.59 -51.00 -5.76
CA GLY A 144 -38.24 -50.84 -5.21
C GLY A 144 -37.18 -51.77 -5.81
N CYS A 145 -37.54 -52.89 -6.45
CA CYS A 145 -36.59 -53.79 -7.14
C CYS A 145 -36.48 -53.55 -8.66
N ASN A 146 -37.27 -52.63 -9.23
CA ASN A 146 -37.23 -52.35 -10.66
C ASN A 146 -35.94 -51.59 -11.02
N MET A 147 -35.18 -52.09 -11.98
CA MET A 147 -33.86 -51.53 -12.34
C MET A 147 -33.93 -50.07 -12.81
N PHE A 148 -34.96 -49.68 -13.56
CA PHE A 148 -35.13 -48.31 -14.05
C PHE A 148 -35.50 -47.35 -12.92
N VAL A 149 -36.37 -47.79 -12.01
CA VAL A 149 -36.77 -47.00 -10.83
C VAL A 149 -35.60 -46.84 -9.86
N ARG A 150 -34.84 -47.92 -9.59
CA ARG A 150 -33.62 -47.84 -8.78
C ARG A 150 -32.58 -46.92 -9.37
N SER A 151 -32.37 -46.99 -10.70
CA SER A 151 -31.44 -46.08 -11.40
C SER A 151 -31.81 -44.61 -11.18
N ALA A 152 -33.11 -44.29 -11.27
CA ALA A 152 -33.61 -42.94 -11.00
C ALA A 152 -33.49 -42.52 -9.53
N LEU A 153 -33.67 -43.44 -8.58
CA LEU A 153 -33.47 -43.18 -7.15
C LEU A 153 -32.01 -42.91 -6.80
N VAL A 154 -31.06 -43.66 -7.38
CA VAL A 154 -29.62 -43.38 -7.23
C VAL A 154 -29.32 -41.95 -7.72
N GLY A 155 -29.88 -41.55 -8.87
CA GLY A 155 -29.76 -40.20 -9.39
C GLY A 155 -30.35 -39.12 -8.49
N LEU A 156 -31.55 -39.35 -7.94
CA LEU A 156 -32.21 -38.43 -7.00
C LEU A 156 -31.35 -38.17 -5.75
N TYR A 157 -30.83 -39.23 -5.11
CA TYR A 157 -30.02 -39.06 -3.91
C TYR A 157 -28.63 -38.50 -4.21
N ALA A 158 -28.06 -38.82 -5.37
CA ALA A 158 -26.80 -38.23 -5.82
C ALA A 158 -26.96 -36.72 -6.10
N SER A 159 -28.08 -36.27 -6.68
CA SER A 159 -28.35 -34.83 -6.87
C SER A 159 -28.58 -34.06 -5.57
N PHE A 160 -28.95 -34.75 -4.48
CA PHE A 160 -29.06 -34.17 -3.13
C PHE A 160 -27.79 -34.29 -2.30
N TRP A 161 -26.68 -34.75 -2.88
CA TRP A 161 -25.40 -34.93 -2.17
C TRP A 161 -25.45 -35.96 -1.04
N LEU A 162 -26.46 -36.84 -1.03
CA LEU A 162 -26.62 -37.93 -0.07
C LEU A 162 -25.96 -39.22 -0.59
N PHE A 163 -24.64 -39.17 -0.75
CA PHE A 163 -23.86 -40.22 -1.43
C PHE A 163 -23.91 -41.58 -0.74
N ASP A 164 -24.00 -41.63 0.59
CA ASP A 164 -24.13 -42.89 1.33
C ASP A 164 -25.39 -43.67 0.93
N VAL A 165 -26.51 -42.96 0.78
CA VAL A 165 -27.79 -43.55 0.38
C VAL A 165 -27.75 -43.94 -1.09
N ALA A 166 -27.19 -43.08 -1.94
CA ALA A 166 -27.04 -43.36 -3.37
C ALA A 166 -26.15 -44.59 -3.62
N LEU A 167 -25.01 -44.70 -2.93
CA LEU A 167 -24.09 -45.84 -3.01
C LEU A 167 -24.71 -47.11 -2.46
N LYS A 168 -25.47 -47.04 -1.36
CA LYS A 168 -26.20 -48.21 -0.84
C LYS A 168 -27.23 -48.74 -1.85
N LEU A 169 -28.03 -47.84 -2.43
CA LEU A 169 -29.00 -48.20 -3.47
C LEU A 169 -28.32 -48.79 -4.71
N PHE A 170 -27.14 -48.25 -5.07
CA PHE A 170 -26.30 -48.75 -6.15
C PHE A 170 -25.71 -50.13 -5.85
N ASP A 171 -25.25 -50.38 -4.63
CA ASP A 171 -24.69 -51.66 -4.17
C ASP A 171 -25.76 -52.76 -4.05
N GLU A 172 -27.02 -52.39 -3.82
CA GLU A 172 -28.16 -53.32 -3.81
C GLU A 172 -28.67 -53.67 -5.22
N MET A 173 -28.17 -53.04 -6.29
CA MET A 173 -28.55 -53.38 -7.67
C MET A 173 -27.96 -54.74 -8.10
N PRO A 174 -28.74 -55.60 -8.76
CA PRO A 174 -28.24 -56.91 -9.23
C PRO A 174 -27.29 -56.80 -10.42
N GLU A 175 -27.49 -55.80 -11.29
CA GLU A 175 -26.62 -55.47 -12.42
C GLU A 175 -26.48 -53.96 -12.52
N ARG A 176 -25.24 -53.46 -12.73
CA ARG A 176 -25.00 -52.04 -13.01
C ARG A 176 -24.96 -51.80 -14.50
N ASN A 177 -25.81 -50.90 -14.96
CA ASN A 177 -25.74 -50.40 -16.33
C ASN A 177 -24.80 -49.18 -16.41
N LEU A 178 -24.29 -48.92 -17.62
CA LEU A 178 -23.37 -47.83 -17.90
C LEU A 178 -23.94 -46.44 -17.51
N ALA A 179 -25.26 -46.26 -17.61
CA ALA A 179 -25.90 -44.98 -17.34
C ALA A 179 -25.80 -44.58 -15.86
N VAL A 180 -26.07 -45.50 -14.92
CA VAL A 180 -25.97 -45.22 -13.48
C VAL A 180 -24.52 -45.04 -13.05
N CYS A 181 -23.60 -45.83 -13.60
CA CYS A 181 -22.17 -45.66 -13.32
C CYS A 181 -21.66 -44.29 -13.79
N ASN A 182 -21.99 -43.87 -15.02
CA ASN A 182 -21.61 -42.54 -15.52
C ASN A 182 -22.27 -41.41 -14.74
N LEU A 183 -23.50 -41.59 -14.22
CA LEU A 183 -24.16 -40.62 -13.36
C LEU A 183 -23.40 -40.43 -12.04
N LEU A 184 -23.02 -41.53 -11.37
CA LEU A 184 -22.22 -41.45 -10.14
C LEU A 184 -20.83 -40.88 -10.40
N LEU A 185 -20.17 -41.27 -11.50
CA LEU A 185 -18.88 -40.70 -11.91
C LEU A 185 -18.99 -39.19 -12.14
N LYS A 186 -20.08 -38.72 -12.79
CA LYS A 186 -20.36 -37.29 -12.96
C LYS A 186 -20.49 -36.60 -11.60
N CYS A 187 -21.36 -37.11 -10.73
CA CYS A 187 -21.59 -36.51 -9.41
C CYS A 187 -20.30 -36.46 -8.59
N PHE A 188 -19.56 -37.57 -8.50
CA PHE A 188 -18.30 -37.59 -7.76
C PHE A 188 -17.24 -36.67 -8.40
N CYS A 189 -17.21 -36.55 -9.72
CA CYS A 189 -16.35 -35.61 -10.41
C CYS A 189 -16.70 -34.14 -10.13
N GLU A 190 -17.99 -33.82 -10.01
CA GLU A 190 -18.47 -32.47 -9.65
C GLU A 190 -18.23 -32.15 -8.16
N THR A 191 -18.25 -33.17 -7.29
CA THR A 191 -17.97 -33.03 -5.84
C THR A 191 -16.49 -32.98 -5.47
N GLY A 192 -15.58 -33.46 -6.34
CA GLY A 192 -14.17 -33.66 -6.00
C GLY A 192 -13.85 -34.94 -5.21
N GLU A 193 -14.80 -35.86 -5.04
CA GLU A 193 -14.61 -37.12 -4.29
C GLU A 193 -13.90 -38.21 -5.12
N SER A 194 -12.62 -37.99 -5.42
CA SER A 194 -11.83 -38.84 -6.34
C SER A 194 -11.71 -40.29 -5.88
N LYS A 195 -11.64 -40.53 -4.56
CA LYS A 195 -11.61 -41.89 -4.01
C LYS A 195 -12.87 -42.68 -4.37
N GLN A 196 -14.03 -42.06 -4.23
CA GLN A 196 -15.32 -42.70 -4.54
C GLN A 196 -15.49 -42.86 -6.06
N LEU A 197 -15.05 -41.87 -6.83
CA LEU A 197 -15.00 -41.90 -8.30
C LEU A 197 -14.18 -43.10 -8.81
N PHE A 198 -12.96 -43.31 -8.31
CA PHE A 198 -12.16 -44.49 -8.66
C PHE A 198 -12.74 -45.79 -8.08
N GLY A 199 -13.44 -45.73 -6.95
CA GLY A 199 -14.20 -46.86 -6.41
C GLY A 199 -15.32 -47.34 -7.34
N VAL A 200 -16.05 -46.41 -7.98
CA VAL A 200 -17.05 -46.75 -9.02
C VAL A 200 -16.36 -47.34 -10.26
N TYR A 201 -15.23 -46.78 -10.70
CA TYR A 201 -14.46 -47.31 -11.82
C TYR A 201 -13.97 -48.75 -11.57
N CYS A 202 -13.42 -49.04 -10.39
CA CYS A 202 -13.01 -50.40 -10.01
C CYS A 202 -14.19 -51.39 -10.06
N ARG A 203 -15.39 -50.98 -9.63
CA ARG A 203 -16.61 -51.79 -9.75
C ARG A 203 -16.98 -52.05 -11.21
N MET A 204 -16.89 -51.05 -12.08
CA MET A 204 -17.11 -51.22 -13.53
C MET A 204 -16.11 -52.20 -14.18
N GLU A 205 -14.85 -52.24 -13.71
CA GLU A 205 -13.86 -53.23 -14.15
C GLU A 205 -14.19 -54.64 -13.68
N LEU A 206 -14.50 -54.81 -12.39
CA LEU A 206 -14.81 -56.12 -11.79
C LEU A 206 -16.06 -56.77 -12.39
N GLU A 207 -17.09 -55.97 -12.67
CA GLU A 207 -18.37 -56.44 -13.21
C GLU A 207 -18.42 -56.47 -14.74
N GLY A 208 -17.34 -56.08 -15.43
CA GLY A 208 -17.27 -56.13 -16.89
C GLY A 208 -18.16 -55.11 -17.61
N VAL A 209 -18.52 -54.00 -16.97
CA VAL A 209 -19.31 -52.93 -17.59
C VAL A 209 -18.45 -52.18 -18.61
N ALA A 210 -18.88 -52.17 -19.88
CA ALA A 210 -18.14 -51.52 -20.96
C ALA A 210 -18.08 -50.00 -20.77
N LYS A 211 -16.87 -49.44 -20.73
CA LYS A 211 -16.62 -48.00 -20.59
C LYS A 211 -16.79 -47.30 -21.93
N ASN A 212 -17.27 -46.05 -21.92
CA ASN A 212 -17.36 -45.21 -23.11
C ASN A 212 -16.53 -43.93 -22.96
N GLY A 213 -16.52 -43.07 -23.98
CA GLY A 213 -15.76 -41.82 -23.93
C GLY A 213 -16.12 -40.94 -22.73
N LEU A 214 -17.41 -40.85 -22.36
CA LEU A 214 -17.86 -40.08 -21.20
C LEU A 214 -17.26 -40.61 -19.88
N THR A 215 -17.19 -41.93 -19.72
CA THR A 215 -16.54 -42.57 -18.56
C THR A 215 -15.11 -42.07 -18.40
N TYR A 216 -14.33 -42.07 -19.49
CA TYR A 216 -12.94 -41.60 -19.45
C TYR A 216 -12.84 -40.08 -19.23
N CYS A 217 -13.75 -39.27 -19.76
CA CYS A 217 -13.78 -37.83 -19.48
C CYS A 217 -13.95 -37.54 -17.98
N TYR A 218 -14.87 -38.23 -17.29
CA TYR A 218 -15.05 -38.05 -15.84
C TYR A 218 -13.83 -38.54 -15.05
N LEU A 219 -13.24 -39.67 -15.45
CA LEU A 219 -12.05 -40.20 -14.77
C LEU A 219 -10.82 -39.30 -14.94
N LEU A 220 -10.59 -38.80 -16.16
CA LEU A 220 -9.51 -37.86 -16.44
C LEU A 220 -9.74 -36.53 -15.71
N ARG A 221 -10.97 -36.03 -15.67
CA ARG A 221 -11.30 -34.81 -14.92
C ARG A 221 -11.16 -35.00 -13.40
N GLY A 222 -11.50 -36.17 -12.87
CA GLY A 222 -11.19 -36.53 -11.48
C GLY A 222 -9.68 -36.52 -11.21
N CYS A 223 -8.87 -37.07 -12.13
CA CYS A 223 -7.41 -36.94 -12.05
C CYS A 223 -6.94 -35.48 -12.16
N SER A 224 -7.60 -34.63 -12.96
CA SER A 224 -7.28 -33.21 -13.06
C SER A 224 -7.51 -32.49 -11.74
N ASN A 225 -8.65 -32.75 -11.08
CA ASN A 225 -9.02 -32.10 -9.83
C ASN A 225 -8.01 -32.39 -8.71
N ASP A 226 -7.56 -33.65 -8.59
CA ASP A 226 -6.61 -34.09 -7.55
C ASP A 226 -5.14 -34.15 -8.03
N GLN A 227 -4.86 -33.66 -9.25
CA GLN A 227 -3.53 -33.67 -9.88
C GLN A 227 -2.83 -35.04 -9.90
N LEU A 228 -3.58 -36.12 -10.13
CA LEU A 228 -3.10 -37.51 -10.06
C LEU A 228 -2.36 -37.95 -11.33
N LEU A 229 -1.16 -37.41 -11.54
CA LEU A 229 -0.36 -37.60 -12.77
C LEU A 229 -0.05 -39.08 -13.11
N TYR A 230 0.17 -39.92 -12.10
CA TYR A 230 0.48 -41.33 -12.33
C TYR A 230 -0.75 -42.15 -12.74
N VAL A 231 -1.88 -41.91 -12.07
CA VAL A 231 -3.15 -42.60 -12.35
C VAL A 231 -3.70 -42.17 -13.72
N GLY A 232 -3.68 -40.88 -14.03
CA GLY A 232 -4.15 -40.41 -15.33
C GLY A 232 -3.25 -40.85 -16.49
N LYS A 233 -1.93 -41.05 -16.30
CA LYS A 233 -1.05 -41.67 -17.32
C LYS A 233 -1.44 -43.13 -17.61
N GLN A 234 -1.89 -43.87 -16.60
CA GLN A 234 -2.44 -45.22 -16.80
C GLN A 234 -3.76 -45.18 -17.57
N LEU A 235 -4.68 -44.29 -17.20
CA LEU A 235 -5.93 -44.09 -17.92
C LEU A 235 -5.70 -43.68 -19.38
N HIS A 236 -4.77 -42.76 -19.65
CA HIS A 236 -4.40 -42.37 -21.00
C HIS A 236 -3.91 -43.58 -21.82
N SER A 237 -3.12 -44.47 -21.22
CA SER A 237 -2.69 -45.71 -21.89
C SER A 237 -3.89 -46.62 -22.26
N LEU A 238 -4.93 -46.67 -21.43
CA LEU A 238 -6.17 -47.40 -21.70
C LEU A 238 -7.01 -46.72 -22.80
N VAL A 239 -7.06 -45.39 -22.81
CA VAL A 239 -7.72 -44.60 -23.86
C VAL A 239 -7.08 -44.88 -25.23
N ILE A 240 -5.74 -44.88 -25.30
CA ILE A 240 -4.99 -45.22 -26.53
C ILE A 240 -5.28 -46.66 -26.96
N LYS A 241 -5.23 -47.62 -26.03
CA LYS A 241 -5.57 -49.04 -26.33
C LYS A 241 -6.98 -49.22 -26.87
N SER A 242 -7.90 -48.35 -26.46
CA SER A 242 -9.31 -48.35 -26.89
C SER A 242 -9.53 -47.55 -28.18
N GLY A 243 -8.51 -46.86 -28.71
CA GLY A 243 -8.59 -45.98 -29.87
C GLY A 243 -9.44 -44.73 -29.65
N LEU A 244 -9.75 -44.39 -28.40
CA LEU A 244 -10.64 -43.27 -28.04
C LEU A 244 -9.93 -41.91 -28.09
N ASP A 245 -8.61 -41.89 -28.06
CA ASP A 245 -7.76 -40.70 -28.23
C ASP A 245 -7.95 -40.03 -29.59
N ILE A 246 -8.21 -40.81 -30.65
CA ILE A 246 -8.41 -40.33 -32.02
C ILE A 246 -9.89 -40.30 -32.39
N SER A 247 -10.65 -41.33 -31.97
CA SER A 247 -12.05 -41.49 -32.37
C SER A 247 -13.04 -40.63 -31.57
N ASN A 248 -12.62 -40.04 -30.44
CA ASN A 248 -13.49 -39.24 -29.58
C ASN A 248 -12.85 -37.92 -29.16
N ILE A 249 -13.28 -36.82 -29.79
CA ILE A 249 -12.76 -35.47 -29.54
C ILE A 249 -12.92 -35.02 -28.07
N PHE A 250 -13.98 -35.46 -27.37
CA PHE A 250 -14.19 -35.10 -25.97
C PHE A 250 -13.13 -35.73 -25.06
N VAL A 251 -12.72 -36.96 -25.35
CA VAL A 251 -11.65 -37.65 -24.60
C VAL A 251 -10.30 -37.03 -24.91
N ALA A 252 -10.05 -36.69 -26.18
CA ALA A 252 -8.83 -36.02 -26.60
C ALA A 252 -8.66 -34.64 -25.92
N ASN A 253 -9.73 -33.85 -25.83
CA ASN A 253 -9.74 -32.58 -25.09
C ASN A 253 -9.54 -32.81 -23.58
N ALA A 254 -10.21 -33.80 -22.99
CA ALA A 254 -10.04 -34.14 -21.56
C ALA A 254 -8.60 -34.57 -21.21
N LEU A 255 -7.86 -35.17 -22.16
CA LEU A 255 -6.43 -35.49 -21.99
C LEU A 255 -5.55 -34.23 -21.96
N VAL A 256 -5.83 -33.25 -22.82
CA VAL A 256 -5.15 -31.95 -22.82
C VAL A 256 -5.39 -31.24 -21.48
N ASP A 257 -6.64 -31.18 -21.02
CA ASP A 257 -7.02 -30.60 -19.72
C ASP A 257 -6.40 -31.33 -18.53
N TYR A 258 -6.28 -32.66 -18.61
CA TYR A 258 -5.64 -33.46 -17.57
C TYR A 258 -4.14 -33.19 -17.45
N TYR A 259 -3.41 -33.25 -18.56
CA TYR A 259 -1.98 -32.96 -18.53
C TYR A 259 -1.69 -31.51 -18.17
N SER A 260 -2.58 -30.59 -18.58
CA SER A 260 -2.61 -29.20 -18.14
C SER A 260 -2.66 -29.10 -16.62
N ALA A 261 -3.72 -29.65 -16.00
CA ALA A 261 -3.97 -29.53 -14.58
C ALA A 261 -2.86 -30.17 -13.72
N CYS A 262 -2.16 -31.18 -14.25
CA CYS A 262 -1.04 -31.83 -13.59
C CYS A 262 0.33 -31.17 -13.86
N GLY A 263 0.38 -30.06 -14.61
CA GLY A 263 1.63 -29.33 -14.91
C GLY A 263 2.59 -30.03 -15.89
N ASP A 264 2.15 -31.07 -16.62
CA ASP A 264 2.99 -31.80 -17.57
C ASP A 264 2.84 -31.21 -18.99
N LEU A 265 3.60 -30.14 -19.27
CA LEU A 265 3.59 -29.42 -20.55
C LEU A 265 3.89 -30.34 -21.74
N SER A 266 4.84 -31.28 -21.58
CA SER A 266 5.18 -32.24 -22.65
C SER A 266 4.00 -33.17 -22.97
N GLY A 267 3.31 -33.66 -21.94
CA GLY A 267 2.10 -34.47 -22.09
C GLY A 267 0.96 -33.70 -22.75
N SER A 268 0.78 -32.43 -22.38
CA SER A 268 -0.27 -31.55 -22.94
C SER A 268 -0.06 -31.30 -24.44
N ILE A 269 1.16 -30.92 -24.84
CA ILE A 269 1.50 -30.68 -26.26
C ILE A 269 1.36 -31.95 -27.10
N LYS A 270 1.81 -33.11 -26.59
CA LYS A 270 1.67 -34.40 -27.30
C LYS A 270 0.21 -34.78 -27.51
N SER A 271 -0.61 -34.60 -26.47
CA SER A 271 -2.05 -34.89 -26.53
C SER A 271 -2.77 -33.95 -27.48
N PHE A 272 -2.43 -32.65 -27.47
CA PHE A 272 -2.96 -31.66 -28.41
C PHE A 272 -2.59 -31.95 -29.86
N ASN A 273 -1.36 -32.38 -30.12
CA ASN A 273 -0.92 -32.75 -31.46
C ASN A 273 -1.64 -34.00 -31.99
N ALA A 274 -2.01 -34.93 -31.12
CA ALA A 274 -2.77 -36.13 -31.46
C ALA A 274 -4.25 -35.86 -31.82
N VAL A 275 -4.80 -34.67 -31.49
CA VAL A 275 -6.18 -34.29 -31.86
C VAL A 275 -6.30 -34.12 -33.39
N PRO A 276 -7.16 -34.92 -34.07
CA PRO A 276 -7.25 -34.92 -35.54
C PRO A 276 -7.77 -33.60 -36.13
N GLU A 277 -8.85 -33.06 -35.56
CA GLU A 277 -9.39 -31.74 -35.87
C GLU A 277 -9.49 -30.92 -34.59
N LYS A 278 -8.63 -29.90 -34.46
CA LYS A 278 -8.53 -29.07 -33.26
C LYS A 278 -9.71 -28.09 -33.24
N ASP A 279 -10.60 -28.27 -32.28
CA ASP A 279 -11.71 -27.37 -32.01
C ASP A 279 -11.28 -26.17 -31.14
N VAL A 280 -12.18 -25.22 -30.93
CA VAL A 280 -11.89 -24.02 -30.12
C VAL A 280 -11.50 -24.42 -28.68
N ILE A 281 -12.06 -25.52 -28.17
CA ILE A 281 -11.79 -26.02 -26.82
C ILE A 281 -10.36 -26.55 -26.70
N SER A 282 -9.88 -27.37 -27.65
CA SER A 282 -8.50 -27.87 -27.65
C SER A 282 -7.47 -26.74 -27.78
N TRP A 283 -7.73 -25.72 -28.62
CA TRP A 283 -6.86 -24.55 -28.74
C TRP A 283 -6.83 -23.68 -27.47
N ASN A 284 -7.98 -23.44 -26.84
CA ASN A 284 -8.04 -22.66 -25.60
C ASN A 284 -7.32 -23.36 -24.45
N SER A 285 -7.45 -24.68 -24.37
CA SER A 285 -6.85 -25.49 -23.31
C SER A 285 -5.32 -25.46 -23.40
N ILE A 286 -4.73 -25.66 -24.60
CA ILE A 286 -3.27 -25.62 -24.77
C ILE A 286 -2.68 -24.22 -24.56
N VAL A 287 -3.39 -23.17 -25.00
CA VAL A 287 -2.96 -21.78 -24.81
C VAL A 287 -2.94 -21.41 -23.33
N SER A 288 -3.97 -21.81 -22.56
CA SER A 288 -3.99 -21.62 -21.11
C SER A 288 -2.81 -22.32 -20.44
N VAL A 289 -2.51 -23.57 -20.81
CA VAL A 289 -1.37 -24.30 -20.22
C VAL A 289 -0.04 -23.58 -20.49
N CYS A 290 0.18 -23.17 -21.74
CA CYS A 290 1.45 -22.55 -22.13
C CYS A 290 1.67 -21.21 -21.44
N ALA A 291 0.60 -20.45 -21.20
CA ALA A 291 0.65 -19.23 -20.41
C ALA A 291 0.82 -19.51 -18.91
N ASP A 292 0.15 -20.51 -18.33
CA ASP A 292 0.28 -20.84 -16.90
C ASP A 292 1.67 -21.42 -16.55
N CYS A 293 2.32 -22.11 -17.50
CA CYS A 293 3.65 -22.74 -17.37
C CYS A 293 4.85 -21.84 -17.72
N GLY A 294 4.65 -20.54 -17.96
CA GLY A 294 5.75 -19.58 -18.04
C GLY A 294 6.44 -19.41 -19.41
N SER A 295 6.04 -20.14 -20.46
CA SER A 295 6.68 -20.02 -21.80
C SER A 295 5.94 -19.00 -22.68
N MET A 296 6.34 -17.73 -22.57
CA MET A 296 5.79 -16.59 -23.33
C MET A 296 5.81 -16.81 -24.84
N LEU A 297 6.96 -17.27 -25.37
CA LEU A 297 7.19 -17.39 -26.81
C LEU A 297 6.37 -18.51 -27.45
N ASP A 298 6.24 -19.64 -26.75
CA ASP A 298 5.43 -20.76 -27.23
C ASP A 298 3.93 -20.45 -27.13
N SER A 299 3.51 -19.78 -26.06
CA SER A 299 2.11 -19.39 -25.84
C SER A 299 1.65 -18.36 -26.89
N LEU A 300 2.43 -17.31 -27.13
CA LEU A 300 2.16 -16.34 -28.21
C LEU A 300 2.26 -16.98 -29.61
N GLY A 301 3.18 -17.92 -29.80
CA GLY A 301 3.28 -18.70 -31.05
C GLY A 301 2.05 -19.58 -31.31
N LEU A 302 1.50 -20.22 -30.28
CA LEU A 302 0.26 -20.99 -30.35
C LEU A 302 -0.97 -20.09 -30.51
N PHE A 303 -0.96 -18.91 -29.89
CA PHE A 303 -2.00 -17.89 -30.07
C PHE A 303 -2.07 -17.37 -31.51
N SER A 304 -0.90 -17.05 -32.10
CA SER A 304 -0.79 -16.66 -33.50
C SER A 304 -1.24 -17.76 -34.46
N LYS A 305 -0.89 -19.02 -34.17
CA LYS A 305 -1.41 -20.18 -34.92
C LYS A 305 -2.93 -20.30 -34.78
N MET A 306 -3.48 -20.20 -33.56
CA MET A 306 -4.93 -20.24 -33.33
C MET A 306 -5.67 -19.21 -34.19
N GLN A 307 -5.12 -17.99 -34.29
CA GLN A 307 -5.65 -16.92 -35.15
C GLN A 307 -5.51 -17.22 -36.64
N PHE A 308 -4.36 -17.76 -37.08
CA PHE A 308 -4.13 -18.15 -38.48
C PHE A 308 -5.16 -19.19 -38.96
N TRP A 309 -5.59 -20.10 -38.09
CA TRP A 309 -6.64 -21.09 -38.36
C TRP A 309 -8.08 -20.55 -38.17
N GLY A 310 -8.24 -19.24 -37.93
CA GLY A 310 -9.53 -18.56 -37.82
C GLY A 310 -10.32 -18.90 -36.56
N LYS A 311 -9.67 -19.38 -35.49
CA LYS A 311 -10.33 -19.72 -34.22
C LYS A 311 -10.27 -18.53 -33.25
N ARG A 312 -11.39 -18.24 -32.57
CA ARG A 312 -11.51 -17.11 -31.63
C ARG A 312 -11.05 -17.50 -30.22
N PRO A 313 -10.16 -16.72 -29.57
CA PRO A 313 -9.80 -16.90 -28.16
C PRO A 313 -11.02 -16.80 -27.24
N SER A 314 -11.01 -17.59 -26.16
CA SER A 314 -12.03 -17.50 -25.10
C SER A 314 -11.63 -16.53 -23.99
N ILE A 315 -12.59 -16.19 -23.12
CA ILE A 315 -12.36 -15.50 -21.85
C ILE A 315 -11.21 -16.16 -21.04
N ARG A 316 -11.19 -17.50 -20.97
CA ARG A 316 -10.15 -18.24 -20.25
C ARG A 316 -8.76 -18.04 -20.84
N SER A 317 -8.65 -17.94 -22.16
CA SER A 317 -7.39 -17.65 -22.85
C SER A 317 -6.88 -16.25 -22.50
N PHE A 318 -7.76 -15.25 -22.49
CA PHE A 318 -7.40 -13.88 -22.11
C PHE A 318 -6.95 -13.78 -20.64
N MET A 319 -7.68 -14.41 -19.71
CA MET A 319 -7.27 -14.44 -18.30
C MET A 319 -5.89 -15.06 -18.12
N SER A 320 -5.60 -16.18 -18.78
CA SER A 320 -4.29 -16.83 -18.65
C SER A 320 -3.15 -15.96 -19.20
N PHE A 321 -3.35 -15.27 -20.34
CA PHE A 321 -2.36 -14.29 -20.84
C PHE A 321 -2.17 -13.10 -19.89
N LEU A 322 -3.26 -12.54 -19.35
CA LEU A 322 -3.19 -11.41 -18.44
C LEU A 322 -2.53 -11.78 -17.12
N ASN A 323 -2.85 -12.96 -16.56
CA ASN A 323 -2.20 -13.49 -15.36
C ASN A 323 -0.71 -13.80 -15.61
N PHE A 324 -0.36 -14.29 -16.81
CA PHE A 324 1.04 -14.45 -17.20
C PHE A 324 1.77 -13.10 -17.24
N CYS A 325 1.17 -12.07 -17.84
CA CYS A 325 1.75 -10.72 -17.87
C CYS A 325 1.91 -10.15 -16.45
N SER A 326 0.90 -10.35 -15.60
CA SER A 326 0.88 -9.99 -14.17
C SER A 326 2.06 -10.62 -13.42
N ARG A 327 2.27 -11.95 -13.56
CA ARG A 327 3.34 -12.71 -12.89
C ARG A 327 4.76 -12.33 -13.32
N ASN A 328 4.93 -11.82 -14.53
CA ASN A 328 6.25 -11.47 -15.09
C ASN A 328 6.48 -9.95 -15.16
N SER A 329 5.56 -9.15 -14.64
CA SER A 329 5.54 -7.69 -14.77
C SER A 329 5.72 -7.19 -16.22
N ASP A 330 5.21 -7.94 -17.21
CA ASP A 330 5.28 -7.59 -18.64
C ASP A 330 4.07 -6.74 -19.07
N ILE A 331 4.18 -5.45 -18.81
CA ILE A 331 3.15 -4.46 -19.14
C ILE A 331 2.90 -4.31 -20.64
N GLN A 332 3.92 -4.51 -21.49
CA GLN A 332 3.80 -4.26 -22.93
C GLN A 332 2.92 -5.31 -23.58
N SER A 333 3.15 -6.57 -23.24
CA SER A 333 2.29 -7.66 -23.69
C SER A 333 0.90 -7.57 -23.08
N GLY A 334 0.79 -7.18 -21.81
CA GLY A 334 -0.49 -6.93 -21.14
C GLY A 334 -1.35 -5.88 -21.88
N LYS A 335 -0.76 -4.75 -22.26
CA LYS A 335 -1.42 -3.69 -23.05
C LYS A 335 -1.87 -4.19 -24.43
N GLN A 336 -1.07 -5.03 -25.11
CA GLN A 336 -1.46 -5.64 -26.38
C GLN A 336 -2.66 -6.56 -26.23
N ILE A 337 -2.65 -7.44 -25.22
CA ILE A 337 -3.75 -8.36 -24.93
C ILE A 337 -5.03 -7.59 -24.56
N HIS A 338 -4.92 -6.52 -23.76
CA HIS A 338 -6.05 -5.64 -23.44
C HIS A 338 -6.68 -5.01 -24.70
N CYS A 339 -5.87 -4.51 -25.65
CA CYS A 339 -6.38 -4.03 -26.94
C CYS A 339 -7.16 -5.10 -27.71
N TYR A 340 -6.77 -6.38 -27.62
CA TYR A 340 -7.52 -7.48 -28.21
C TYR A 340 -8.83 -7.78 -27.47
N VAL A 341 -8.83 -7.72 -26.14
CA VAL A 341 -10.04 -7.84 -25.31
C VAL A 341 -11.09 -6.80 -25.74
N LEU A 342 -10.66 -5.53 -25.91
CA LEU A 342 -11.52 -4.43 -26.38
C LEU A 342 -12.07 -4.69 -27.79
N LYS A 343 -11.21 -5.07 -28.74
CA LYS A 343 -11.63 -5.37 -30.12
C LYS A 343 -12.63 -6.51 -30.23
N MET A 344 -12.62 -7.43 -29.27
CA MET A 344 -13.53 -8.58 -29.21
C MET A 344 -14.79 -8.32 -28.37
N GLY A 345 -14.88 -7.18 -27.69
CA GLY A 345 -16.01 -6.80 -26.83
C GLY A 345 -16.09 -7.59 -25.52
N PHE A 346 -14.97 -8.17 -25.06
CA PHE A 346 -14.91 -8.91 -23.80
C PHE A 346 -14.71 -8.03 -22.57
N ASP A 347 -14.39 -6.75 -22.77
CA ASP A 347 -14.24 -5.74 -21.74
C ASP A 347 -15.55 -5.46 -21.00
N VAL A 348 -16.67 -5.28 -21.71
CA VAL A 348 -17.96 -4.99 -21.06
C VAL A 348 -18.73 -6.27 -20.71
N SER A 349 -18.47 -7.37 -21.41
CA SER A 349 -19.29 -8.60 -21.34
C SER A 349 -18.81 -9.63 -20.30
N SER A 350 -17.60 -9.50 -19.75
CA SER A 350 -17.03 -10.50 -18.84
C SER A 350 -16.31 -9.87 -17.64
N LEU A 351 -16.94 -9.94 -16.47
CA LEU A 351 -16.37 -9.51 -15.18
C LEU A 351 -15.04 -10.21 -14.85
N LEU A 352 -14.91 -11.49 -15.22
CA LEU A 352 -13.69 -12.27 -15.05
C LEU A 352 -12.48 -11.74 -15.84
N VAL A 353 -12.70 -11.11 -17.00
CA VAL A 353 -11.61 -10.50 -17.77
C VAL A 353 -11.23 -9.16 -17.15
N GLN A 354 -12.21 -8.42 -16.64
CA GLN A 354 -11.99 -7.16 -15.95
C GLN A 354 -11.18 -7.33 -14.65
N SER A 355 -11.50 -8.33 -13.82
CA SER A 355 -10.70 -8.64 -12.62
C SER A 355 -9.25 -9.01 -12.97
N SER A 356 -9.02 -9.82 -14.01
CA SER A 356 -7.68 -10.11 -14.54
C SER A 356 -6.95 -8.88 -15.11
N LEU A 357 -7.66 -7.93 -15.73
CA LEU A 357 -7.06 -6.67 -16.22
C LEU A 357 -6.63 -5.78 -15.05
N ILE A 358 -7.48 -5.64 -14.03
CA ILE A 358 -7.19 -4.89 -12.81
C ILE A 358 -5.94 -5.45 -12.13
N ASP A 359 -5.88 -6.78 -11.94
CA ASP A 359 -4.71 -7.45 -11.35
C ASP A 359 -3.45 -7.28 -12.21
N MET A 360 -3.55 -7.48 -13.53
CA MET A 360 -2.42 -7.33 -14.45
C MET A 360 -1.82 -5.92 -14.40
N TYR A 361 -2.66 -4.87 -14.48
CA TYR A 361 -2.15 -3.50 -14.39
C TYR A 361 -1.58 -3.19 -13.01
N GLY A 362 -2.22 -3.67 -11.95
CA GLY A 362 -1.76 -3.45 -10.57
C GLY A 362 -0.42 -4.08 -10.28
N LYS A 363 -0.25 -5.39 -10.56
CA LYS A 363 1.04 -6.09 -10.35
C LYS A 363 2.15 -5.66 -11.31
N CYS A 364 1.80 -5.02 -12.42
CA CYS A 364 2.77 -4.34 -13.28
C CYS A 364 3.13 -2.91 -12.81
N ASN A 365 2.73 -2.49 -11.60
CA ASN A 365 2.93 -1.16 -11.04
C ASN A 365 2.29 0.00 -11.85
N GLU A 366 1.23 -0.26 -12.61
CA GLU A 366 0.48 0.73 -13.40
C GLU A 366 -0.90 0.96 -12.78
N ILE A 367 -0.91 1.45 -11.54
CA ILE A 367 -2.12 1.51 -10.70
C ILE A 367 -3.22 2.41 -11.29
N GLU A 368 -2.86 3.49 -11.99
CA GLU A 368 -3.85 4.37 -12.64
C GLU A 368 -4.68 3.58 -13.67
N SER A 369 -4.03 2.74 -14.48
CA SER A 369 -4.70 1.90 -15.47
C SER A 369 -5.58 0.82 -14.79
N SER A 370 -5.13 0.29 -13.64
CA SER A 370 -5.90 -0.66 -12.83
C SER A 370 -7.18 -0.02 -12.28
N VAL A 371 -7.09 1.20 -11.74
CA VAL A 371 -8.23 1.98 -11.23
C VAL A 371 -9.18 2.37 -12.36
N LEU A 372 -8.66 2.76 -13.54
CA LEU A 372 -9.49 3.07 -14.71
C LEU A 372 -10.28 1.84 -15.20
N ALA A 373 -9.65 0.66 -15.24
CA ALA A 373 -10.34 -0.58 -15.57
C ALA A 373 -11.47 -0.88 -14.56
N TYR A 374 -11.21 -0.66 -13.27
CA TYR A 374 -12.23 -0.79 -12.23
C TYR A 374 -13.38 0.22 -12.36
N GLN A 375 -13.09 1.50 -12.63
CA GLN A 375 -14.11 2.54 -12.81
C GLN A 375 -14.98 2.34 -14.06
N SER A 376 -14.50 1.58 -15.04
CA SER A 376 -15.25 1.22 -16.25
C SER A 376 -16.34 0.17 -16.02
N LEU A 377 -16.42 -0.42 -14.81
CA LEU A 377 -17.37 -1.48 -14.49
C LEU A 377 -18.83 -0.97 -14.40
N PRO A 378 -19.79 -1.72 -14.97
CA PRO A 378 -21.22 -1.35 -14.89
C PRO A 378 -21.84 -1.61 -13.51
N CYS A 379 -21.23 -2.48 -12.70
CA CYS A 379 -21.65 -2.77 -11.33
C CYS A 379 -20.46 -3.26 -10.49
N LEU A 380 -20.53 -2.99 -9.18
CA LEU A 380 -19.52 -3.40 -8.22
C LEU A 380 -19.68 -4.87 -7.89
N THR A 381 -18.58 -5.62 -8.00
CA THR A 381 -18.55 -7.07 -7.79
C THR A 381 -17.40 -7.43 -6.86
N LEU A 382 -17.60 -8.46 -6.03
CA LEU A 382 -16.61 -8.91 -5.05
C LEU A 382 -15.26 -9.23 -5.70
N GLU A 383 -15.28 -9.93 -6.84
CA GLU A 383 -14.07 -10.31 -7.58
C GLU A 383 -13.23 -9.10 -8.00
N CYS A 384 -13.84 -8.09 -8.63
CA CYS A 384 -13.12 -6.89 -9.06
C CYS A 384 -12.65 -6.03 -7.87
N CYS A 385 -13.43 -5.99 -6.78
CA CYS A 385 -13.01 -5.29 -5.56
C CYS A 385 -11.77 -5.94 -4.96
N ASN A 386 -11.79 -7.27 -4.81
CA ASN A 386 -10.64 -8.03 -4.33
C ASN A 386 -9.42 -7.84 -5.21
N SER A 387 -9.56 -7.91 -6.55
CA SER A 387 -8.45 -7.67 -7.48
C SER A 387 -7.85 -6.27 -7.35
N LEU A 388 -8.68 -5.23 -7.18
CA LEU A 388 -8.15 -3.87 -6.99
C LEU A 388 -7.49 -3.72 -5.61
N MET A 389 -8.07 -4.28 -4.55
CA MET A 389 -7.46 -4.23 -3.23
C MET A 389 -6.12 -4.97 -3.19
N THR A 390 -5.99 -6.14 -3.82
CA THR A 390 -4.71 -6.86 -3.90
C THR A 390 -3.67 -6.09 -4.71
N SER A 391 -4.09 -5.44 -5.80
CA SER A 391 -3.25 -4.53 -6.58
C SER A 391 -2.77 -3.33 -5.75
N LEU A 392 -3.66 -2.70 -4.99
CA LEU A 392 -3.31 -1.58 -4.09
C LEU A 392 -2.34 -2.02 -2.99
N VAL A 393 -2.49 -3.23 -2.43
CA VAL A 393 -1.52 -3.78 -1.46
C VAL A 393 -0.15 -3.92 -2.10
N HIS A 394 -0.07 -4.47 -3.32
CA HIS A 394 1.18 -4.65 -4.05
C HIS A 394 1.87 -3.31 -4.33
N CYS A 395 1.11 -2.27 -4.71
CA CYS A 395 1.65 -0.93 -4.94
C CYS A 395 1.92 -0.14 -3.63
N GLY A 396 1.66 -0.70 -2.45
CA GLY A 396 1.90 -0.04 -1.16
C GLY A 396 0.88 1.05 -0.80
N ILE A 397 -0.21 1.19 -1.54
CA ILE A 397 -1.24 2.23 -1.35
C ILE A 397 -2.27 1.75 -0.33
N THR A 398 -1.89 1.80 0.95
CA THR A 398 -2.66 1.15 2.03
C THR A 398 -3.92 1.90 2.49
N LYS A 399 -4.00 3.21 2.30
CA LYS A 399 -5.14 4.03 2.74
C LYS A 399 -6.41 3.75 1.93
N ASP A 400 -6.26 3.69 0.61
CA ASP A 400 -7.37 3.51 -0.32
C ASP A 400 -8.06 2.14 -0.13
N ILE A 401 -7.35 1.13 0.38
CA ILE A 401 -7.91 -0.19 0.70
C ILE A 401 -8.93 -0.10 1.84
N ILE A 402 -8.67 0.73 2.86
CA ILE A 402 -9.58 0.88 4.00
C ILE A 402 -10.85 1.63 3.55
N GLU A 403 -10.71 2.66 2.72
CA GLU A 403 -11.84 3.37 2.13
C GLU A 403 -12.68 2.45 1.23
N MET A 404 -12.00 1.65 0.40
CA MET A 404 -12.64 0.67 -0.46
C MET A 404 -13.39 -0.42 0.32
N PHE A 405 -12.82 -0.92 1.41
CA PHE A 405 -13.50 -1.84 2.31
C PHE A 405 -14.75 -1.21 2.93
N GLY A 406 -14.67 0.07 3.33
CA GLY A 406 -15.84 0.84 3.80
C GLY A 406 -16.95 0.90 2.74
N LEU A 407 -16.59 1.21 1.49
CA LEU A 407 -17.53 1.24 0.36
C LEU A 407 -18.18 -0.14 0.10
N MET A 408 -17.39 -1.23 0.12
CA MET A 408 -17.91 -2.60 -0.05
C MET A 408 -18.93 -2.96 1.03
N VAL A 409 -18.69 -2.53 2.28
CA VAL A 409 -19.60 -2.75 3.41
C VAL A 409 -20.88 -1.92 3.26
N ASP A 410 -20.75 -0.65 2.86
CA ASP A 410 -21.89 0.27 2.70
C ASP A 410 -22.81 -0.14 1.53
N GLU A 411 -22.25 -0.67 0.44
CA GLU A 411 -23.01 -1.13 -0.72
C GLU A 411 -23.52 -2.57 -0.62
N GLY A 412 -23.03 -3.35 0.35
CA GLY A 412 -23.47 -4.73 0.58
C GLY A 412 -22.95 -5.72 -0.46
N THR A 413 -21.77 -5.49 -1.03
CA THR A 413 -21.14 -6.31 -2.08
C THR A 413 -20.73 -7.71 -1.60
N GLY A 414 -20.78 -7.95 -0.29
CA GLY A 414 -20.29 -9.17 0.36
C GLY A 414 -18.80 -9.05 0.74
N ILE A 415 -18.34 -9.92 1.63
CA ILE A 415 -16.93 -10.02 2.04
C ILE A 415 -16.54 -11.50 2.09
N ASP A 416 -15.32 -11.80 1.65
CA ASP A 416 -14.75 -13.16 1.67
C ASP A 416 -13.40 -13.20 2.39
N GLU A 417 -12.76 -14.36 2.37
CA GLU A 417 -11.44 -14.57 2.98
C GLU A 417 -10.37 -13.66 2.37
N VAL A 418 -10.41 -13.44 1.05
CA VAL A 418 -9.46 -12.59 0.32
C VAL A 418 -9.65 -11.13 0.72
N THR A 419 -10.90 -10.66 0.83
CA THR A 419 -11.20 -9.30 1.29
C THR A 419 -10.58 -9.06 2.66
N LEU A 420 -10.88 -9.94 3.62
CA LEU A 420 -10.44 -9.81 5.00
C LEU A 420 -8.92 -9.96 5.14
N SER A 421 -8.30 -10.92 4.46
CA SER A 421 -6.85 -11.12 4.52
C SER A 421 -6.08 -9.91 3.94
N THR A 422 -6.61 -9.29 2.89
CA THR A 422 -6.00 -8.13 2.20
C THR A 422 -6.11 -6.86 3.04
N VAL A 423 -7.28 -6.60 3.65
CA VAL A 423 -7.46 -5.47 4.57
C VAL A 423 -6.57 -5.61 5.81
N LEU A 424 -6.50 -6.82 6.39
CA LEU A 424 -5.60 -7.09 7.51
C LEU A 424 -4.13 -6.91 7.12
N LYS A 425 -3.74 -7.30 5.90
CA LYS A 425 -2.39 -7.08 5.40
C LYS A 425 -2.08 -5.59 5.26
N ALA A 426 -3.01 -4.80 4.71
CA ALA A 426 -2.88 -3.35 4.60
C ALA A 426 -2.73 -2.70 5.98
N LEU A 427 -3.57 -3.07 6.95
CA LEU A 427 -3.48 -2.60 8.34
C LEU A 427 -2.17 -3.00 9.02
N SER A 428 -1.57 -4.13 8.64
CA SER A 428 -0.26 -4.57 9.12
C SER A 428 0.92 -3.75 8.57
N LEU A 429 0.70 -3.00 7.47
CA LEU A 429 1.71 -2.17 6.81
C LEU A 429 1.61 -0.70 7.25
N SER A 430 0.44 -0.24 7.69
CA SER A 430 0.21 1.11 8.22
C SER A 430 0.43 1.17 9.75
N LEU A 431 1.50 1.82 10.23
CA LEU A 431 1.74 2.11 11.68
C LEU A 431 1.46 3.60 11.98
N PRO A 432 0.89 4.03 13.14
CA PRO A 432 0.61 3.31 14.40
C PRO A 432 -0.88 3.19 14.80
N GLU A 433 -1.85 3.53 13.95
CA GLU A 433 -3.30 3.55 14.29
C GLU A 433 -4.00 2.16 14.27
N SER A 434 -3.28 1.08 13.98
CA SER A 434 -3.90 -0.15 13.46
C SER A 434 -4.55 -1.09 14.49
N LEU A 435 -4.24 -1.01 15.80
CA LEU A 435 -4.73 -2.03 16.75
C LEU A 435 -6.26 -2.07 16.89
N HIS A 436 -6.92 -0.90 16.94
CA HIS A 436 -8.38 -0.84 17.04
C HIS A 436 -9.04 -1.36 15.75
N SER A 437 -8.54 -0.91 14.59
CA SER A 437 -9.01 -1.34 13.27
C SER A 437 -8.81 -2.84 13.04
N CYS A 438 -7.65 -3.40 13.39
CA CYS A 438 -7.40 -4.84 13.35
C CYS A 438 -8.40 -5.63 14.20
N THR A 439 -8.74 -5.12 15.39
CA THR A 439 -9.73 -5.76 16.27
C THR A 439 -11.14 -5.72 15.69
N LEU A 440 -11.51 -4.62 15.02
CA LEU A 440 -12.80 -4.51 14.32
C LEU A 440 -12.89 -5.49 13.14
N VAL A 441 -11.84 -5.60 12.34
CA VAL A 441 -11.79 -6.54 11.21
C VAL A 441 -11.77 -7.99 11.72
N HIS A 442 -11.08 -8.28 12.82
CA HIS A 442 -11.15 -9.60 13.47
C HIS A 442 -12.57 -9.93 13.95
N CYS A 443 -13.28 -8.99 14.56
CA CYS A 443 -14.70 -9.18 14.91
C CYS A 443 -15.58 -9.40 13.68
N CYS A 444 -15.25 -8.75 12.56
CA CYS A 444 -15.92 -8.95 11.28
C CYS A 444 -15.70 -10.37 10.75
N ALA A 445 -14.46 -10.87 10.76
CA ALA A 445 -14.12 -12.23 10.36
C ALA A 445 -14.89 -13.28 11.18
N ILE A 446 -14.99 -13.09 12.50
CA ILE A 446 -15.78 -13.97 13.39
C ILE A 446 -17.26 -13.96 13.01
N LYS A 447 -17.87 -12.78 12.85
CA LYS A 447 -19.30 -12.66 12.51
C LYS A 447 -19.64 -13.24 11.14
N SER A 448 -18.69 -13.19 10.21
CA SER A 448 -18.85 -13.68 8.84
C SER A 448 -18.47 -15.15 8.68
N GLY A 449 -18.00 -15.82 9.73
CA GLY A 449 -17.65 -17.24 9.70
C GLY A 449 -16.27 -17.57 9.15
N TYR A 450 -15.40 -16.57 8.96
CA TYR A 450 -14.03 -16.72 8.44
C TYR A 450 -12.95 -16.78 9.54
N ALA A 451 -13.34 -16.91 10.81
CA ALA A 451 -12.37 -16.95 11.93
C ALA A 451 -11.41 -18.15 11.87
N ALA A 452 -11.87 -19.29 11.36
CA ALA A 452 -11.04 -20.50 11.20
C ALA A 452 -10.36 -20.58 9.82
N ASP A 453 -10.57 -19.58 8.95
CA ASP A 453 -9.92 -19.55 7.65
C ASP A 453 -8.41 -19.33 7.81
N VAL A 454 -7.61 -20.12 7.08
CA VAL A 454 -6.16 -20.16 7.23
C VAL A 454 -5.51 -18.88 6.73
N ALA A 455 -6.01 -18.28 5.63
CA ALA A 455 -5.47 -17.05 5.06
C ALA A 455 -5.79 -15.85 5.96
N VAL A 456 -7.02 -15.75 6.44
CA VAL A 456 -7.45 -14.70 7.40
C VAL A 456 -6.66 -14.82 8.71
N SER A 457 -6.54 -16.04 9.26
CA SER A 457 -5.79 -16.29 10.49
C SER A 457 -4.31 -15.96 10.35
N CYS A 458 -3.69 -16.29 9.22
CA CYS A 458 -2.30 -15.93 8.93
C CYS A 458 -2.10 -14.40 8.91
N SER A 459 -3.01 -13.65 8.27
CA SER A 459 -2.98 -12.19 8.27
C SER A 459 -3.25 -11.59 9.65
N LEU A 460 -4.15 -12.17 10.45
CA LEU A 460 -4.40 -11.77 11.85
C LEU A 460 -3.15 -11.96 12.72
N ILE A 461 -2.47 -13.10 12.58
CA ILE A 461 -1.21 -13.39 13.28
C ILE A 461 -0.14 -12.36 12.92
N ASP A 462 0.08 -12.04 11.63
CA ASP A 462 1.06 -11.01 11.21
C ASP A 462 0.68 -9.63 11.77
N ALA A 463 -0.59 -9.22 11.67
CA ALA A 463 -1.07 -7.91 12.12
C ALA A 463 -0.96 -7.74 13.65
N TYR A 464 -1.38 -8.72 14.44
CA TYR A 464 -1.27 -8.67 15.90
C TYR A 464 0.17 -8.74 16.37
N SER A 465 1.01 -9.57 15.74
CA SER A 465 2.43 -9.70 16.11
C SER A 465 3.20 -8.41 15.83
N LYS A 466 2.96 -7.73 14.71
CA LYS A 466 3.53 -6.40 14.43
C LYS A 466 3.06 -5.31 15.39
N SER A 467 1.85 -5.46 15.92
CA SER A 467 1.28 -4.57 16.95
C SER A 467 1.75 -4.90 18.37
N GLY A 468 2.64 -5.90 18.54
CA GLY A 468 3.15 -6.35 19.84
C GLY A 468 2.19 -7.22 20.66
N GLN A 469 1.03 -7.61 20.11
CA GLN A 469 0.00 -8.40 20.80
C GLN A 469 0.21 -9.91 20.60
N ASN A 470 1.35 -10.42 21.05
CA ASN A 470 1.77 -11.81 20.82
C ASN A 470 0.85 -12.85 21.48
N GLU A 471 0.21 -12.52 22.60
CA GLU A 471 -0.77 -13.41 23.26
C GLU A 471 -2.03 -13.61 22.41
N VAL A 472 -2.50 -12.56 21.73
CA VAL A 472 -3.68 -12.64 20.85
C VAL A 472 -3.32 -13.42 19.58
N SER A 473 -2.14 -13.15 19.01
CA SER A 473 -1.58 -13.92 17.89
C SER A 473 -1.52 -15.42 18.20
N ARG A 474 -1.05 -15.79 19.40
CA ARG A 474 -1.02 -17.20 19.84
C ARG A 474 -2.41 -17.83 19.94
N LYS A 475 -3.39 -17.10 20.51
CA LYS A 475 -4.77 -17.59 20.60
C LYS A 475 -5.38 -17.87 19.23
N VAL A 476 -5.20 -16.95 18.27
CA VAL A 476 -5.68 -17.15 16.89
C VAL A 476 -5.03 -18.38 16.25
N PHE A 477 -3.74 -18.60 16.51
CA PHE A 477 -3.05 -19.80 16.03
C PHE A 477 -3.58 -21.09 16.68
N ASP A 478 -3.83 -21.10 17.98
CA ASP A 478 -4.32 -22.27 18.72
C ASP A 478 -5.77 -22.65 18.36
N GLU A 479 -6.54 -21.72 17.80
CA GLU A 479 -7.91 -21.95 17.28
C GLU A 479 -7.93 -22.66 15.91
N LEU A 480 -6.77 -22.82 15.24
CA LEU A 480 -6.68 -23.53 13.96
C LEU A 480 -6.63 -25.06 14.14
N ASP A 481 -7.58 -25.77 13.53
CA ASP A 481 -7.61 -27.25 13.53
C ASP A 481 -6.41 -27.86 12.79
N SER A 482 -5.97 -27.23 11.70
CA SER A 482 -4.87 -27.72 10.85
C SER A 482 -4.02 -26.56 10.29
N PRO A 483 -3.11 -25.97 11.09
CA PRO A 483 -2.24 -24.89 10.62
C PRO A 483 -1.26 -25.41 9.56
N ASN A 484 -1.11 -24.65 8.46
CA ASN A 484 -0.13 -24.93 7.42
C ASN A 484 1.24 -24.30 7.75
N ILE A 485 2.22 -24.51 6.87
CA ILE A 485 3.58 -23.95 7.01
C ILE A 485 3.51 -22.42 7.18
N PHE A 486 2.73 -21.72 6.36
CA PHE A 486 2.61 -20.26 6.39
C PHE A 486 2.14 -19.69 7.75
N CYS A 487 1.16 -20.32 8.40
CA CYS A 487 0.71 -19.89 9.74
C CYS A 487 1.81 -20.04 10.79
N LEU A 488 2.55 -21.16 10.76
CA LEU A 488 3.69 -21.42 11.64
C LEU A 488 4.83 -20.44 11.37
N THR A 489 5.14 -20.15 10.11
CA THR A 489 6.15 -19.14 9.73
C THR A 489 5.75 -17.75 10.22
N SER A 490 4.48 -17.35 10.07
CA SER A 490 3.97 -16.05 10.50
C SER A 490 4.07 -15.85 12.01
N ILE A 491 3.70 -16.85 12.83
CA ILE A 491 3.83 -16.75 14.28
C ILE A 491 5.30 -16.77 14.74
N ILE A 492 6.15 -17.59 14.10
CA ILE A 492 7.60 -17.62 14.38
C ILE A 492 8.24 -16.26 14.05
N ASN A 493 7.92 -15.66 12.91
CA ASN A 493 8.39 -14.33 12.54
C ASN A 493 7.88 -13.25 13.50
N GLY A 494 6.63 -13.38 13.95
CA GLY A 494 6.05 -12.54 14.99
C GLY A 494 6.84 -12.57 16.29
N TYR A 495 7.17 -13.77 16.79
CA TYR A 495 8.02 -13.93 17.97
C TYR A 495 9.44 -13.42 17.76
N ALA A 496 10.04 -13.66 16.60
CA ALA A 496 11.41 -13.24 16.29
C ALA A 496 11.56 -11.70 16.33
N ARG A 497 10.58 -10.98 15.75
CA ARG A 497 10.55 -9.51 15.74
C ARG A 497 10.38 -8.90 17.13
N ASN A 498 9.64 -9.58 18.00
CA ASN A 498 9.40 -9.13 19.37
C ASN A 498 10.45 -9.63 20.38
N GLY A 499 11.55 -10.25 19.90
CA GLY A 499 12.64 -10.73 20.77
C GLY A 499 12.28 -11.94 21.62
N MET A 500 11.30 -12.75 21.18
CA MET A 500 10.80 -13.95 21.87
C MET A 500 11.44 -15.22 21.29
N GLY A 501 12.78 -15.30 21.28
CA GLY A 501 13.50 -16.37 20.59
C GLY A 501 13.27 -17.78 21.14
N ARG A 502 12.96 -17.92 22.44
CA ARG A 502 12.63 -19.25 23.02
C ARG A 502 11.34 -19.80 22.43
N ASP A 503 10.33 -18.94 22.30
CA ASP A 503 9.04 -19.27 21.70
C ASP A 503 9.21 -19.61 20.21
N CYS A 504 10.10 -18.94 19.46
CA CYS A 504 10.45 -19.33 18.09
C CYS A 504 10.94 -20.79 18.00
N VAL A 505 11.86 -21.18 18.88
CA VAL A 505 12.42 -22.54 18.90
C VAL A 505 11.37 -23.56 19.35
N GLU A 506 10.47 -23.19 20.25
CA GLU A 506 9.34 -24.03 20.67
C GLU A 506 8.36 -24.26 19.51
N MET A 507 8.01 -23.23 18.76
CA MET A 507 7.15 -23.36 17.57
C MET A 507 7.78 -24.23 16.48
N LEU A 508 9.10 -24.15 16.29
CA LEU A 508 9.81 -25.05 15.36
C LEU A 508 9.69 -26.51 15.80
N ARG A 509 9.77 -26.80 17.11
CA ARG A 509 9.54 -28.16 17.63
C ARG A 509 8.08 -28.60 17.47
N GLU A 510 7.13 -27.69 17.60
CA GLU A 510 5.71 -27.99 17.34
C GLU A 510 5.50 -28.35 15.85
N MET A 511 6.18 -27.63 14.95
CA MET A 511 6.17 -27.91 13.50
C MET A 511 6.74 -29.30 13.19
N ASP A 512 7.86 -29.68 13.83
CA ASP A 512 8.42 -31.03 13.74
C ASP A 512 7.43 -32.12 14.21
N GLN A 513 6.76 -31.89 15.35
CA GLN A 513 5.80 -32.84 15.93
C GLN A 513 4.59 -33.05 15.01
N LYS A 514 4.20 -32.02 14.26
CA LYS A 514 3.13 -32.07 13.26
C LYS A 514 3.59 -32.67 11.92
N ASN A 515 4.84 -33.13 11.80
CA ASN A 515 5.46 -33.66 10.58
C ASN A 515 5.42 -32.65 9.40
N LEU A 516 5.47 -31.36 9.70
CA LEU A 516 5.58 -30.30 8.69
C LEU A 516 7.06 -29.97 8.49
N ILE A 517 7.52 -29.91 7.25
CA ILE A 517 8.92 -29.61 6.92
C ILE A 517 9.06 -28.08 6.86
N PRO A 518 9.88 -27.45 7.71
CA PRO A 518 10.16 -26.01 7.64
C PRO A 518 10.85 -25.66 6.32
N ASP A 519 10.56 -24.49 5.78
CA ASP A 519 11.24 -23.91 4.63
C ASP A 519 12.38 -22.97 5.08
N GLU A 520 13.18 -22.47 4.11
CA GLU A 520 14.30 -21.57 4.40
C GLU A 520 13.86 -20.30 5.14
N VAL A 521 12.67 -19.76 4.82
CA VAL A 521 12.09 -18.56 5.44
C VAL A 521 11.75 -18.79 6.92
N THR A 522 11.20 -19.96 7.23
CA THR A 522 10.88 -20.37 8.61
C THR A 522 12.16 -20.49 9.44
N ILE A 523 13.17 -21.18 8.91
CA ILE A 523 14.46 -21.33 9.58
C ILE A 523 15.12 -19.97 9.80
N LEU A 524 15.12 -19.10 8.79
CA LEU A 524 15.68 -17.74 8.90
C LEU A 524 14.99 -16.96 10.02
N SER A 525 13.67 -17.06 10.13
CA SER A 525 12.89 -16.40 11.19
C SER A 525 13.25 -16.92 12.58
N VAL A 526 13.45 -18.23 12.73
CA VAL A 526 13.90 -18.82 14.01
C VAL A 526 15.31 -18.34 14.38
N LEU A 527 16.26 -18.38 13.44
CA LEU A 527 17.63 -17.91 13.68
C LEU A 527 17.69 -16.42 14.01
N LEU A 528 16.84 -15.60 13.38
CA LEU A 528 16.71 -14.18 13.70
C LEU A 528 16.21 -13.98 15.13
N GLY A 529 15.21 -14.77 15.55
CA GLY A 529 14.72 -14.81 16.93
C GLY A 529 15.81 -15.21 17.92
N CYS A 530 16.64 -16.20 17.57
CA CYS A 530 17.81 -16.59 18.35
C CYS A 530 18.84 -15.45 18.43
N SER A 531 19.14 -14.76 17.32
CA SER A 531 20.06 -13.61 17.27
C SER A 531 19.60 -12.49 18.21
N HIS A 532 18.34 -12.08 18.11
CA HIS A 532 17.77 -11.02 18.95
C HIS A 532 17.73 -11.38 20.43
N SER A 533 17.60 -12.68 20.75
CA SER A 533 17.49 -13.18 22.13
C SER A 533 18.80 -13.70 22.72
N GLY A 534 19.88 -13.74 21.93
CA GLY A 534 21.18 -14.27 22.32
C GLY A 534 21.22 -15.78 22.56
N LEU A 535 20.35 -16.56 21.91
CA LEU A 535 20.27 -18.02 22.05
C LEU A 535 21.28 -18.71 21.12
N VAL A 536 22.57 -18.62 21.49
CA VAL A 536 23.68 -19.11 20.65
C VAL A 536 23.66 -20.62 20.50
N GLU A 537 23.52 -21.36 21.61
CA GLU A 537 23.57 -22.83 21.60
C GLU A 537 22.43 -23.42 20.76
N GLU A 538 21.21 -22.92 20.93
CA GLU A 538 20.05 -23.35 20.16
C GLU A 538 20.18 -22.98 18.67
N GLY A 539 20.67 -21.78 18.36
CA GLY A 539 20.93 -21.35 16.98
C GLY A 539 21.95 -22.24 16.27
N GLU A 540 23.04 -22.61 16.95
CA GLU A 540 24.06 -23.54 16.42
C GLU A 540 23.49 -24.92 16.16
N LEU A 541 22.76 -25.49 17.13
CA LEU A 541 22.14 -26.79 16.97
C LEU A 541 21.17 -26.84 15.78
N ILE A 542 20.39 -25.79 15.58
CA ILE A 542 19.46 -25.69 14.44
C ILE A 542 20.26 -25.62 13.15
N PHE A 543 21.25 -24.72 13.06
CA PHE A 543 22.07 -24.51 11.86
C PHE A 543 22.82 -25.79 11.43
N ASP A 544 23.43 -26.50 12.38
CA ASP A 544 24.17 -27.74 12.11
C ASP A 544 23.25 -28.90 11.67
N SER A 545 21.96 -28.83 12.03
CA SER A 545 20.97 -29.86 11.70
C SER A 545 20.23 -29.63 10.37
N LEU A 546 20.46 -28.49 9.68
CA LEU A 546 19.65 -28.07 8.51
C LEU A 546 19.66 -29.08 7.36
N GLU A 547 20.84 -29.47 6.91
CA GLU A 547 21.00 -30.35 5.75
C GLU A 547 20.60 -31.79 6.09
N LEU A 548 20.98 -32.26 7.29
CA LEU A 548 20.72 -33.63 7.74
C LEU A 548 19.25 -33.89 8.09
N LYS A 549 18.54 -32.90 8.67
CA LYS A 549 17.18 -33.06 9.17
C LYS A 549 16.12 -32.55 8.19
N TYR A 550 16.37 -31.42 7.53
CA TYR A 550 15.39 -30.76 6.66
C TYR A 550 15.76 -30.79 5.19
N GLY A 551 16.98 -31.22 4.83
CA GLY A 551 17.45 -31.20 3.45
C GLY A 551 17.67 -29.79 2.90
N ILE A 552 17.78 -28.78 3.77
CA ILE A 552 18.00 -27.38 3.39
C ILE A 552 19.50 -27.12 3.36
N SER A 553 20.01 -26.74 2.18
CA SER A 553 21.36 -26.20 2.06
C SER A 553 21.38 -24.75 2.54
N PRO A 554 22.23 -24.36 3.49
CA PRO A 554 22.22 -23.00 4.03
C PRO A 554 22.56 -21.95 2.96
N GLY A 555 21.59 -21.08 2.64
CA GLY A 555 21.79 -19.94 1.76
C GLY A 555 22.55 -18.78 2.43
N ARG A 556 22.88 -17.73 1.64
CA ARG A 556 23.62 -16.54 2.10
C ARG A 556 22.99 -15.87 3.34
N LYS A 557 21.66 -15.70 3.32
CA LYS A 557 20.89 -15.07 4.41
C LYS A 557 21.01 -15.82 5.75
N LEU A 558 21.04 -17.16 5.71
CA LEU A 558 21.19 -17.99 6.92
C LEU A 558 22.60 -17.84 7.52
N TYR A 559 23.64 -17.81 6.67
CA TYR A 559 25.01 -17.52 7.11
C TYR A 559 25.13 -16.12 7.73
N ALA A 560 24.56 -15.09 7.09
CA ALA A 560 24.58 -13.73 7.61
C ALA A 560 23.91 -13.62 9.00
N CYS A 561 22.76 -14.26 9.17
CA CYS A 561 22.07 -14.32 10.46
C CYS A 561 22.89 -15.03 11.54
N MET A 562 23.57 -16.13 11.18
CA MET A 562 24.41 -16.88 12.11
C MET A 562 25.65 -16.09 12.52
N VAL A 563 26.24 -15.34 11.59
CA VAL A 563 27.37 -14.43 11.85
C VAL A 563 26.95 -13.28 12.77
N ASP A 564 25.76 -12.71 12.59
CA ASP A 564 25.23 -11.68 13.49
C ASP A 564 25.01 -12.24 14.90
N LEU A 565 24.41 -13.42 15.04
CA LEU A 565 24.23 -14.09 16.34
C LEU A 565 25.56 -14.33 17.06
N LEU A 566 26.54 -14.93 16.39
CA LEU A 566 27.88 -15.20 16.96
C LEU A 566 28.65 -13.90 17.24
N GLY A 567 28.53 -12.92 16.36
CA GLY A 567 29.16 -11.61 16.48
C GLY A 567 28.65 -10.83 17.68
N ARG A 568 27.32 -10.78 17.89
CA ARG A 568 26.70 -10.17 19.08
C ARG A 568 27.15 -10.84 20.37
N ALA A 569 27.26 -12.18 20.37
CA ALA A 569 27.75 -12.96 21.50
C ALA A 569 29.27 -12.81 21.77
N GLY A 570 30.01 -12.10 20.92
CA GLY A 570 31.45 -11.89 21.05
C GLY A 570 32.32 -13.05 20.54
N LEU A 571 31.70 -14.07 19.94
CA LEU A 571 32.37 -15.23 19.33
C LEU A 571 32.87 -14.92 17.91
N VAL A 572 33.53 -13.77 17.73
CA VAL A 572 33.94 -13.22 16.43
C VAL A 572 34.88 -14.13 15.64
N GLU A 573 35.73 -14.92 16.33
CA GLU A 573 36.61 -15.92 15.68
C GLU A 573 35.82 -17.12 15.11
N LYS A 574 34.71 -17.50 15.75
CA LYS A 574 33.83 -18.55 15.24
C LYS A 574 33.01 -18.02 14.07
N ALA A 575 32.54 -16.78 14.16
CA ALA A 575 31.83 -16.09 13.08
C ALA A 575 32.68 -15.94 11.80
N GLU A 576 33.95 -15.54 11.93
CA GLU A 576 34.87 -15.44 10.78
C GLU A 576 35.13 -16.81 10.13
N ARG A 577 35.33 -17.87 10.94
CA ARG A 577 35.52 -19.22 10.40
C ARG A 577 34.30 -19.72 9.64
N LEU A 578 33.09 -19.43 10.14
CA LEU A 578 31.85 -19.81 9.48
C LEU A 578 31.70 -19.10 8.13
N LEU A 579 32.06 -17.81 8.04
CA LEU A 579 32.07 -17.07 6.78
C LEU A 579 33.05 -17.64 5.75
N LEU A 580 34.24 -18.04 6.20
CA LEU A 580 35.25 -18.65 5.34
C LEU A 580 34.86 -20.07 4.88
N GLN A 581 33.96 -20.74 5.60
CA GLN A 581 33.42 -22.04 5.22
C GLN A 581 32.26 -21.94 4.21
N ALA A 582 31.63 -20.77 4.04
CA ALA A 582 30.63 -20.56 3.00
C ALA A 582 31.30 -20.59 1.62
N HIS A 583 31.08 -21.66 0.85
CA HIS A 583 31.71 -21.85 -0.47
C HIS A 583 30.98 -21.01 -1.54
N GLY A 584 31.56 -19.86 -1.92
CA GLY A 584 31.14 -19.08 -3.09
C GLY A 584 30.15 -17.95 -2.80
N ASP A 585 30.50 -16.75 -3.28
CA ASP A 585 29.87 -15.44 -3.09
C ASP A 585 29.91 -14.87 -1.67
N ALA A 586 30.90 -14.01 -1.42
CA ALA A 586 31.03 -13.30 -0.16
C ALA A 586 29.85 -12.32 0.05
N ASP A 587 29.04 -12.61 1.06
CA ASP A 587 27.87 -11.80 1.43
C ASP A 587 28.32 -10.51 2.16
N CYS A 588 28.11 -9.35 1.53
CA CYS A 588 28.46 -8.04 2.09
C CYS A 588 27.75 -7.78 3.42
N ILE A 589 26.53 -8.29 3.61
CA ILE A 589 25.73 -8.11 4.83
C ILE A 589 26.37 -8.86 6.00
N ALA A 590 26.89 -10.06 5.75
CA ALA A 590 27.54 -10.87 6.77
C ALA A 590 28.90 -10.27 7.21
N TRP A 591 29.71 -9.81 6.26
CA TRP A 591 30.97 -9.10 6.56
C TRP A 591 30.75 -7.76 7.27
N SER A 592 29.69 -7.04 6.90
CA SER A 592 29.26 -5.81 7.59
C SER A 592 28.87 -6.10 9.04
N SER A 593 28.08 -7.16 9.28
CA SER A 593 27.66 -7.59 10.62
C SER A 593 28.85 -8.02 11.49
N LEU A 594 29.82 -8.73 10.89
CA LEU A 594 31.06 -9.11 11.56
C LEU A 594 31.92 -7.88 11.92
N LEU A 595 32.07 -6.91 11.02
CA LEU A 595 32.82 -5.68 11.26
C LEU A 595 32.19 -4.86 12.40
N GLN A 596 30.86 -4.76 12.40
CA GLN A 596 30.09 -4.10 13.46
C GLN A 596 30.27 -4.80 14.81
N SER A 597 30.31 -6.13 14.81
CA SER A 597 30.58 -6.92 16.02
C SER A 597 32.02 -6.77 16.51
N CYS A 598 33.00 -6.77 15.61
CA CYS A 598 34.40 -6.52 15.93
C CYS A 598 34.63 -5.13 16.50
N ARG A 599 33.87 -4.13 16.04
CA ARG A 599 33.84 -2.78 16.58
C ARG A 599 33.35 -2.77 18.05
N ILE A 600 32.20 -3.39 18.32
CA ILE A 600 31.61 -3.47 19.67
C ILE A 600 32.55 -4.19 20.65
N HIS A 601 33.09 -5.33 20.24
CA HIS A 601 33.97 -6.17 21.07
C HIS A 601 35.45 -5.77 21.02
N ARG A 602 35.79 -4.68 20.33
CA ARG A 602 37.15 -4.14 20.13
C ARG A 602 38.17 -5.17 19.63
N ASN A 603 37.76 -6.05 18.71
CA ASN A 603 38.64 -7.01 18.07
C ASN A 603 39.29 -6.40 16.81
N GLU A 604 40.48 -5.82 16.99
CA GLU A 604 41.23 -5.15 15.92
C GLU A 604 41.67 -6.13 14.81
N ARG A 605 42.08 -7.34 15.17
CA ARG A 605 42.70 -8.29 14.23
C ARG A 605 41.73 -8.84 13.20
N ILE A 606 40.50 -9.15 13.60
CA ILE A 606 39.44 -9.61 12.68
C ILE A 606 38.79 -8.42 12.00
N GLY A 607 38.56 -7.32 12.73
CA GLY A 607 37.92 -6.13 12.18
C GLY A 607 38.70 -5.50 11.02
N ARG A 608 40.05 -5.49 11.05
CA ARG A 608 40.85 -5.02 9.90
C ARG A 608 40.67 -5.88 8.65
N ARG A 609 40.67 -7.22 8.79
CA ARG A 609 40.40 -8.14 7.66
C ARG A 609 38.97 -7.98 7.13
N ALA A 610 37.98 -7.89 8.02
CA ALA A 610 36.59 -7.68 7.63
C ALA A 610 36.40 -6.34 6.89
N ALA A 611 37.10 -5.29 7.30
CA ALA A 611 37.10 -4.00 6.61
C ALA A 611 37.73 -4.08 5.20
N GLU A 612 38.85 -4.77 5.05
CA GLU A 612 39.50 -5.01 3.74
C GLU A 612 38.56 -5.76 2.80
N VAL A 613 38.01 -6.89 3.24
CA VAL A 613 37.09 -7.70 2.46
C VAL A 613 35.83 -6.91 2.07
N LEU A 614 35.24 -6.14 2.99
CA LEU A 614 34.03 -5.34 2.70
C LEU A 614 34.29 -4.26 1.65
N MET A 615 35.46 -3.61 1.69
CA MET A 615 35.85 -2.60 0.69
C MET A 615 36.15 -3.21 -0.69
N ASP A 616 36.63 -4.45 -0.74
CA ASP A 616 36.87 -5.19 -1.98
C ASP A 616 35.56 -5.69 -2.61
N LEU A 617 34.58 -6.07 -1.79
CA LEU A 617 33.27 -6.57 -2.27
C LEU A 617 32.35 -5.48 -2.77
N GLU A 618 32.28 -4.34 -2.08
CA GLU A 618 31.44 -3.21 -2.47
C GLU A 618 32.25 -1.92 -2.64
N PRO A 619 33.17 -1.85 -3.62
CA PRO A 619 34.07 -0.72 -3.81
C PRO A 619 33.37 0.60 -4.17
N GLU A 620 32.08 0.55 -4.46
CA GLU A 620 31.24 1.69 -4.84
C GLU A 620 30.13 1.99 -3.82
N ASN A 621 29.98 1.19 -2.76
CA ASN A 621 28.96 1.46 -1.75
C ASN A 621 29.51 2.42 -0.69
N PHE A 622 29.04 3.66 -0.70
CA PHE A 622 29.45 4.69 0.26
C PHE A 622 29.19 4.31 1.72
N ALA A 623 28.11 3.58 2.01
CA ALA A 623 27.75 3.15 3.35
C ALA A 623 28.83 2.23 3.97
N VAL A 624 29.45 1.38 3.14
CA VAL A 624 30.57 0.51 3.51
C VAL A 624 31.79 1.33 3.95
N TYR A 625 32.18 2.35 3.18
CA TYR A 625 33.31 3.22 3.53
C TYR A 625 33.07 4.00 4.83
N ILE A 626 31.84 4.45 5.09
CA ILE A 626 31.47 5.06 6.38
C ILE A 626 31.62 4.05 7.52
N GLN A 627 31.12 2.83 7.35
CA GLN A 627 31.19 1.80 8.39
C GLN A 627 32.64 1.44 8.71
N VAL A 628 33.48 1.28 7.69
CA VAL A 628 34.91 1.01 7.84
C VAL A 628 35.63 2.18 8.50
N SER A 629 35.35 3.42 8.09
CA SER A 629 35.91 4.61 8.75
C SER A 629 35.54 4.67 10.24
N LYS A 630 34.29 4.38 10.59
CA LYS A 630 33.85 4.33 12.00
C LYS A 630 34.60 3.27 12.80
N PHE A 631 34.84 2.10 12.22
CA PHE A 631 35.68 1.07 12.84
C PHE A 631 37.11 1.56 13.11
N TYR A 632 37.81 2.09 12.10
CA TYR A 632 39.18 2.60 12.26
C TYR A 632 39.28 3.78 13.24
N PHE A 633 38.26 4.64 13.30
CA PHE A 633 38.17 5.72 14.26
C PHE A 633 38.10 5.20 15.71
N GLU A 634 37.30 4.15 15.95
CA GLU A 634 37.08 3.61 17.31
C GLU A 634 38.27 2.80 17.85
N ILE A 635 39.05 2.16 16.97
CA ILE A 635 40.31 1.51 17.36
C ILE A 635 41.49 2.50 17.48
N GLY A 636 41.27 3.80 17.22
CA GLY A 636 42.26 4.86 17.38
C GLY A 636 43.16 5.13 16.18
N ASP A 637 42.93 4.45 15.04
CA ASP A 637 43.65 4.67 13.78
C ASP A 637 42.99 5.83 12.98
N PHE A 638 43.08 7.03 13.54
CA PHE A 638 42.44 8.24 12.99
C PHE A 638 42.90 8.58 11.57
N GLU A 639 44.15 8.27 11.24
CA GLU A 639 44.74 8.55 9.93
C GLU A 639 44.13 7.68 8.82
N ILE A 640 43.97 6.38 9.08
CA ILE A 640 43.31 5.45 8.14
C ILE A 640 41.83 5.82 8.01
N SER A 641 41.15 6.13 9.12
CA SER A 641 39.75 6.60 9.06
C SER A 641 39.57 7.84 8.19
N ARG A 642 40.49 8.81 8.27
CA ARG A 642 40.47 10.03 7.45
C ARG A 642 40.67 9.72 5.96
N GLN A 643 41.68 8.92 5.65
CA GLN A 643 41.97 8.50 4.26
C GLN A 643 40.79 7.77 3.62
N ILE A 644 40.11 6.89 4.37
CA ILE A 644 38.94 6.14 3.89
C ILE A 644 37.75 7.08 3.60
N ARG A 645 37.54 8.13 4.40
CA ARG A 645 36.50 9.16 4.11
C ARG A 645 36.83 10.00 2.88
N GLU A 646 38.10 10.31 2.65
CA GLU A 646 38.57 11.05 1.47
C GLU A 646 38.42 10.21 0.19
N ILE A 647 38.70 8.91 0.27
CA ILE A 647 38.46 7.95 -0.83
C ILE A 647 36.96 7.85 -1.13
N ALA A 648 36.10 7.78 -0.11
CA ALA A 648 34.65 7.74 -0.29
C ALA A 648 34.12 8.99 -1.00
N ALA A 649 34.54 10.19 -0.55
CA ALA A 649 34.13 11.47 -1.13
C ALA A 649 34.64 11.66 -2.57
N SER A 650 35.85 11.17 -2.89
CA SER A 650 36.40 11.28 -4.24
C SER A 650 35.76 10.31 -5.25
N ARG A 651 35.31 9.13 -4.80
CA ARG A 651 34.59 8.17 -5.65
C ARG A 651 33.14 8.59 -5.93
N GLU A 652 32.49 9.23 -4.96
CA GLU A 652 31.18 9.87 -5.14
C GLU A 652 31.27 10.97 -6.22
N LEU A 653 32.32 11.79 -6.17
CA LEU A 653 32.63 12.82 -7.17
C LEU A 653 32.97 12.26 -8.57
N MET A 654 33.65 11.11 -8.67
CA MET A 654 33.94 10.47 -9.97
C MET A 654 32.71 9.79 -10.59
N ARG A 655 31.70 9.43 -9.81
CA ARG A 655 30.42 8.93 -10.33
C ARG A 655 29.56 10.05 -10.93
N GLU A 656 29.71 11.27 -10.44
CA GLU A 656 29.05 12.48 -10.96
C GLU A 656 29.65 12.96 -12.30
N ILE A 657 30.89 12.57 -12.63
CA ILE A 657 31.58 12.91 -13.88
C ILE A 657 31.66 11.64 -14.75
N GLY A 658 30.56 11.30 -15.44
CA GLY A 658 30.53 10.14 -16.32
C GLY A 658 31.67 10.18 -17.37
N TYR A 659 32.57 9.19 -17.33
CA TYR A 659 33.51 8.93 -18.43
C TYR A 659 33.49 7.46 -18.86
N THR A 660 32.96 7.27 -20.06
CA THR A 660 33.15 6.15 -20.97
C THR A 660 34.62 5.88 -21.28
N ARG A 661 35.02 4.60 -21.31
CA ARG A 661 36.04 4.11 -22.25
C ARG A 661 35.70 2.71 -22.79
N PRO A 662 36.21 2.36 -24.00
CA PRO A 662 35.51 1.49 -24.95
C PRO A 662 35.98 0.03 -24.92
N HIS A 663 35.04 -0.85 -25.30
CA HIS A 663 35.16 -2.20 -25.88
C HIS A 663 36.27 -3.14 -25.41
N ASP A 664 35.87 -4.30 -24.87
CA ASP A 664 36.03 -5.56 -25.60
C ASP A 664 35.08 -6.65 -25.10
N CYS A 665 34.60 -7.44 -26.06
CA CYS A 665 33.57 -8.46 -25.99
C CYS A 665 34.13 -9.86 -25.64
N HIS A 666 33.41 -10.64 -24.82
CA HIS A 666 32.99 -12.03 -25.09
C HIS A 666 32.42 -12.74 -23.85
N SER A 667 31.30 -13.48 -24.07
CA SER A 667 30.79 -14.68 -23.34
C SER A 667 30.48 -14.53 -21.84
N THR A 668 29.40 -15.05 -21.25
CA THR A 668 28.41 -16.09 -21.61
C THR A 668 27.27 -16.03 -20.59
N GLU A 669 26.12 -16.53 -21.03
CA GLU A 669 24.88 -16.86 -20.31
C GLU A 669 25.01 -17.20 -18.80
N THR A 670 24.08 -16.70 -17.97
CA THR A 670 23.23 -17.52 -17.07
C THR A 670 22.23 -16.67 -16.25
N THR A 671 20.95 -17.01 -16.41
CA THR A 671 19.83 -17.07 -15.44
C THR A 671 19.62 -15.97 -14.39
N GLN A 672 18.53 -15.21 -14.54
CA GLN A 672 17.92 -14.36 -13.51
C GLN A 672 16.65 -15.05 -12.97
N GLU A 673 16.66 -15.36 -11.66
CA GLU A 673 15.50 -15.78 -10.87
C GLU A 673 15.09 -14.66 -9.90
N GLU A 674 13.79 -14.37 -9.92
CA GLU A 674 12.86 -13.96 -8.85
C GLU A 674 13.23 -12.87 -7.81
N TYR A 675 12.38 -11.83 -7.75
CA TYR A 675 12.28 -10.88 -6.65
C TYR A 675 10.82 -10.80 -6.15
N GLU A 676 10.58 -11.12 -4.88
CA GLU A 676 9.60 -10.43 -4.01
C GLU A 676 10.03 -10.50 -2.52
N ILE A 677 10.43 -9.33 -2.01
CA ILE A 677 10.20 -8.68 -0.70
C ILE A 677 10.36 -9.47 0.63
N PHE A 678 11.43 -9.13 1.38
CA PHE A 678 11.38 -8.96 2.85
C PHE A 678 12.27 -7.76 3.25
N TYR A 679 11.64 -6.73 3.82
CA TYR A 679 12.29 -5.55 4.39
C TYR A 679 13.14 -5.90 5.62
N LEU A 680 14.45 -5.65 5.53
CA LEU A 680 15.34 -5.26 6.65
C LEU A 680 16.26 -4.13 6.12
N PRO A 681 16.56 -3.09 6.93
CA PRO A 681 17.07 -1.82 6.39
C PRO A 681 18.61 -1.82 6.28
N ALA A 682 19.16 -1.75 5.07
CA ALA A 682 20.43 -1.07 4.76
C ALA A 682 20.74 -0.99 3.25
N SER A 683 20.88 0.26 2.78
CA SER A 683 21.65 0.78 1.64
C SER A 683 21.56 0.07 0.28
N GLY A 684 20.66 0.56 -0.58
CA GLY A 684 20.73 0.39 -2.04
C GLY A 684 21.35 1.62 -2.72
N LYS A 685 22.19 1.38 -3.74
CA LYS A 685 22.75 2.40 -4.66
C LYS A 685 21.65 2.98 -5.56
N MET A 686 21.49 4.30 -5.62
CA MET A 686 20.61 4.99 -6.59
C MET A 686 21.41 5.56 -7.76
N VAL A 687 20.99 5.27 -8.99
CA VAL A 687 21.31 6.04 -10.21
C VAL A 687 20.24 7.12 -10.30
N TYR A 688 20.59 8.40 -10.21
CA TYR A 688 19.60 9.49 -10.16
C TYR A 688 18.87 9.65 -11.51
N THR A 689 17.59 9.33 -11.52
CA THR A 689 16.58 9.79 -12.49
C THR A 689 15.72 10.88 -11.83
N ASP A 690 14.96 11.68 -12.60
CA ASP A 690 14.12 12.76 -12.04
C ASP A 690 13.12 12.27 -10.97
N LEU A 691 12.76 10.98 -10.98
CA LEU A 691 11.93 10.30 -9.98
C LEU A 691 12.63 10.07 -8.64
N ASP A 692 13.93 9.80 -8.66
CA ASP A 692 14.76 9.58 -7.46
C ASP A 692 14.91 10.86 -6.61
N ILE A 693 14.96 12.01 -7.29
CA ILE A 693 14.97 13.33 -6.67
C ILE A 693 13.64 13.60 -5.95
N LEU A 694 12.52 13.12 -6.52
CA LEU A 694 11.20 13.24 -5.91
C LEU A 694 11.09 12.35 -4.67
N GLU A 695 11.56 11.11 -4.71
CA GLU A 695 11.50 10.18 -3.57
C GLU A 695 12.34 10.64 -2.36
N GLU A 696 13.54 11.19 -2.59
CA GLU A 696 14.35 11.81 -1.51
C GLU A 696 13.64 13.01 -0.88
N LEU A 697 12.94 13.84 -1.67
CA LEU A 697 12.25 15.04 -1.20
C LEU A 697 10.87 14.73 -0.56
N GLU A 698 10.21 13.63 -0.93
CA GLU A 698 8.93 13.19 -0.36
C GLU A 698 9.08 12.55 1.02
N ASN A 699 10.22 11.90 1.31
CA ASN A 699 10.50 11.21 2.59
C ASN A 699 10.65 12.12 3.85
N PHE A 700 10.42 13.42 3.73
CA PHE A 700 10.57 14.40 4.83
C PHE A 700 9.26 14.75 5.55
N ASP A 701 8.24 13.89 5.49
CA ASP A 701 6.94 14.15 6.10
C ASP A 701 6.99 14.50 7.59
N VAL A 702 6.19 15.51 7.94
CA VAL A 702 6.04 15.97 9.31
C VAL A 702 5.13 14.97 10.02
N LEU A 703 5.70 13.87 10.50
CA LEU A 703 5.08 13.05 11.54
C LEU A 703 4.95 13.93 12.79
N LEU A 704 3.77 14.51 12.97
CA LEU A 704 3.36 15.08 14.25
C LEU A 704 2.70 13.95 15.03
N ASP A 705 3.18 13.71 16.24
CA ASP A 705 2.41 13.00 17.25
C ASP A 705 1.09 13.79 17.48
N ASP A 706 0.02 13.40 16.80
CA ASP A 706 -1.34 13.91 17.07
C ASP A 706 -1.81 13.51 18.49
N ASP A 707 -1.05 12.64 19.17
CA ASP A 707 -1.34 12.14 20.51
C ASP A 707 -1.00 13.13 21.66
N GLU A 708 -0.29 14.24 21.42
CA GLU A 708 -0.08 15.24 22.48
C GLU A 708 -1.25 16.22 22.65
N THR A 709 -2.29 16.23 21.79
CA THR A 709 -3.51 17.02 22.09
C THR A 709 -4.35 16.43 23.23
N LYS A 710 -4.12 15.18 23.63
CA LYS A 710 -4.78 14.54 24.79
C LYS A 710 -4.00 14.62 26.10
N LEU A 711 -2.84 15.30 26.13
CA LEU A 711 -2.11 15.60 27.38
C LEU A 711 -2.01 17.11 27.67
N PHE A 712 -2.92 17.92 27.12
CA PHE A 712 -3.09 19.33 27.51
C PHE A 712 -4.45 19.57 28.17
N ASP A 713 -4.78 18.77 29.18
CA ASP A 713 -5.58 19.32 30.28
C ASP A 713 -4.71 20.38 30.96
N LEU A 714 -4.92 21.65 30.59
CA LEU A 714 -4.48 22.80 31.36
C LEU A 714 -4.99 22.62 32.80
N PRO A 715 -4.14 22.37 33.81
CA PRO A 715 -4.57 22.61 35.17
C PRO A 715 -4.67 24.12 35.28
N SER A 716 -5.90 24.65 35.31
CA SER A 716 -6.10 25.92 35.99
C SER A 716 -5.50 25.76 37.39
N PHE A 717 -4.54 26.60 37.75
CA PHE A 717 -3.93 26.57 39.07
C PHE A 717 -4.96 27.08 40.10
N THR A 718 -5.91 26.22 40.45
CA THR A 718 -6.86 26.42 41.55
C THR A 718 -6.84 25.24 42.55
N SER A 719 -6.10 24.17 42.26
CA SER A 719 -5.99 22.99 43.14
C SER A 719 -4.70 22.99 43.96
N ARG A 720 -4.84 23.05 45.29
CA ARG A 720 -3.77 22.94 46.31
C ARG A 720 -3.06 21.57 46.35
N HIS A 721 -3.18 20.73 45.33
CA HIS A 721 -2.71 19.34 45.34
C HIS A 721 -1.74 18.93 44.22
N SER A 722 -1.17 19.87 43.46
CA SER A 722 -0.01 19.53 42.61
C SER A 722 1.27 19.65 43.44
N GLY A 723 2.00 18.55 43.67
CA GLY A 723 3.26 18.53 44.44
C GLY A 723 4.43 19.26 43.76
N LYS A 724 4.21 20.48 43.26
CA LYS A 724 5.16 21.36 42.58
C LYS A 724 5.54 22.53 43.50
N ASN A 725 6.80 22.93 43.45
CA ASN A 725 7.32 24.04 44.27
C ASN A 725 7.09 25.38 43.56
N LEU A 726 6.06 26.12 43.96
CA LEU A 726 5.75 27.42 43.36
C LEU A 726 6.73 28.50 43.85
N VAL A 727 7.35 29.20 42.92
CA VAL A 727 8.29 30.31 43.15
C VAL A 727 7.74 31.55 42.42
N ASN A 728 6.96 32.36 43.15
CA ASN A 728 6.33 33.57 42.62
C ASN A 728 7.27 34.77 42.77
N VAL A 729 7.52 35.52 41.69
CA VAL A 729 8.38 36.72 41.70
C VAL A 729 7.97 37.77 42.75
N ASP A 730 6.68 37.90 43.05
CA ASP A 730 6.16 38.83 44.08
C ASP A 730 6.71 38.49 45.47
N THR A 731 6.89 37.21 45.77
CA THR A 731 7.41 36.76 47.08
C THR A 731 8.89 37.11 47.28
N PHE A 732 9.58 37.50 46.20
CA PHE A 732 10.96 37.96 46.20
C PHE A 732 11.07 39.49 46.09
N GLY A 733 9.96 40.22 46.28
CA GLY A 733 9.94 41.67 46.37
C GLY A 733 9.69 42.41 45.05
N ALA A 734 9.19 41.73 44.01
CA ALA A 734 8.78 42.39 42.78
C ALA A 734 7.55 43.30 43.02
N ALA A 735 7.62 44.54 42.54
CA ALA A 735 6.55 45.52 42.65
C ALA A 735 5.42 45.24 41.64
N GLY A 736 5.77 44.91 40.39
CA GLY A 736 4.81 44.57 39.35
C GLY A 736 3.96 45.76 38.85
N ASP A 737 4.49 46.98 38.95
CA ASP A 737 3.85 48.24 38.51
C ASP A 737 4.29 48.72 37.12
N GLY A 738 5.30 48.08 36.53
CA GLY A 738 5.87 48.38 35.22
C GLY A 738 6.82 49.58 35.20
N VAL A 739 7.21 50.10 36.36
CA VAL A 739 8.05 51.29 36.54
C VAL A 739 9.22 51.01 37.49
N SER A 740 8.97 50.29 38.58
CA SER A 740 9.98 49.88 39.56
C SER A 740 10.86 48.78 38.98
N ASP A 741 12.18 48.86 39.21
CA ASP A 741 13.13 47.83 38.73
C ASP A 741 12.96 46.52 39.52
N ASP A 742 12.36 45.53 38.86
CA ASP A 742 12.06 44.20 39.41
C ASP A 742 13.17 43.18 39.17
N THR A 743 14.29 43.60 38.57
CA THR A 743 15.36 42.69 38.11
C THR A 743 15.92 41.79 39.22
N GLN A 744 16.18 42.35 40.41
CA GLN A 744 16.74 41.57 41.52
C GLN A 744 15.76 40.54 42.09
N ALA A 745 14.46 40.86 42.08
CA ALA A 745 13.42 39.91 42.47
C ALA A 745 13.35 38.74 41.49
N PHE A 746 13.43 39.01 40.18
CA PHE A 746 13.49 37.98 39.14
C PHE A 746 14.73 37.09 39.25
N ILE A 747 15.92 37.67 39.46
CA ILE A 747 17.17 36.91 39.65
C ILE A 747 17.08 36.01 40.88
N SER A 748 16.56 36.52 42.00
CA SER A 748 16.42 35.77 43.25
C SER A 748 15.40 34.64 43.13
N ALA A 749 14.25 34.92 42.51
CA ALA A 749 13.23 33.92 42.21
C ALA A 749 13.76 32.86 41.24
N TRP A 750 14.53 33.25 40.21
CA TRP A 750 15.14 32.30 39.28
C TRP A 750 16.13 31.37 39.99
N SER A 751 17.03 31.93 40.80
CA SER A 751 18.00 31.14 41.56
C SER A 751 17.30 30.10 42.44
N LYS A 752 16.20 30.48 43.10
CA LYS A 752 15.39 29.54 43.89
C LYS A 752 14.70 28.49 43.02
N ALA A 753 14.05 28.90 41.93
CA ALA A 753 13.31 27.99 41.05
C ALA A 753 14.25 26.98 40.36
N CYS A 754 15.33 27.46 39.75
CA CYS A 754 16.30 26.64 39.04
C CYS A 754 17.00 25.63 39.95
N GLY A 755 17.26 25.98 41.22
CA GLY A 755 17.86 25.07 42.22
C GLY A 755 16.87 24.15 42.94
N THR A 756 15.58 24.16 42.58
CA THR A 756 14.54 23.35 43.25
C THR A 756 13.87 22.39 42.26
N SER A 757 13.81 21.10 42.58
CA SER A 757 13.14 20.12 41.72
C SER A 757 11.63 20.35 41.63
N LYS A 758 11.04 20.06 40.45
CA LYS A 758 9.60 20.22 40.16
C LYS A 758 9.08 21.63 40.50
N SER A 759 9.88 22.66 40.24
CA SER A 759 9.52 24.05 40.54
C SER A 759 8.74 24.72 39.42
N VAL A 760 7.98 25.75 39.79
CA VAL A 760 7.28 26.64 38.87
C VAL A 760 7.77 28.06 39.14
N PHE A 761 8.52 28.64 38.20
CA PHE A 761 8.85 30.06 38.19
C PHE A 761 7.65 30.84 37.66
N LEU A 762 6.95 31.58 38.52
CA LEU A 762 5.68 32.23 38.20
C LEU A 762 5.83 33.75 38.08
N VAL A 763 5.46 34.28 36.92
CA VAL A 763 5.17 35.70 36.67
C VAL A 763 3.65 35.86 36.61
N PRO A 764 3.01 36.39 37.66
CA PRO A 764 1.55 36.32 37.81
C PRO A 764 0.79 37.30 36.92
N GLU A 765 -0.44 36.92 36.56
CA GLU A 765 -1.37 37.67 35.73
C GLU A 765 -1.74 39.05 36.32
N GLY A 766 -2.06 40.01 35.46
CA GLY A 766 -2.55 41.34 35.85
C GLY A 766 -1.49 42.30 36.38
N ARG A 767 -0.22 41.90 36.36
CA ARG A 767 0.93 42.71 36.79
C ARG A 767 1.93 42.93 35.66
N ARG A 768 2.70 44.02 35.76
CA ARG A 768 3.69 44.43 34.76
C ARG A 768 5.05 44.60 35.43
N TYR A 769 6.08 43.90 34.99
CA TYR A 769 7.38 43.87 35.66
C TYR A 769 8.46 44.50 34.80
N LEU A 770 9.09 45.57 35.26
CA LEU A 770 10.22 46.17 34.55
C LEU A 770 11.49 45.40 34.90
N VAL A 771 12.01 44.66 33.92
CA VAL A 771 13.18 43.80 34.09
C VAL A 771 14.27 44.29 33.14
N ASN A 772 15.46 44.58 33.67
CA ASN A 772 16.62 44.99 32.89
C ASN A 772 17.31 43.77 32.23
N ALA A 773 18.32 44.00 31.39
CA ALA A 773 19.07 42.94 30.72
C ALA A 773 19.58 41.88 31.70
N THR A 774 19.11 40.63 31.55
CA THR A 774 19.31 39.55 32.51
C THR A 774 19.58 38.23 31.82
N LYS A 775 20.57 37.48 32.34
CA LYS A 775 20.87 36.11 31.94
C LYS A 775 20.45 35.13 33.03
N PHE A 776 19.54 34.24 32.67
CA PHE A 776 19.04 33.15 33.50
C PHE A 776 19.76 31.86 33.14
N ASN A 777 20.80 31.53 33.90
CA ASN A 777 21.66 30.39 33.61
C ASN A 777 21.20 29.13 34.36
N GLY A 778 21.18 28.00 33.65
CA GLY A 778 21.14 26.65 34.21
C GLY A 778 22.55 26.08 34.47
N PRO A 779 22.67 24.76 34.72
CA PRO A 779 21.60 23.75 34.65
C PRO A 779 20.62 23.88 35.82
N CYS A 780 19.34 23.63 35.53
CA CYS A 780 18.29 23.60 36.55
C CYS A 780 17.94 22.15 36.92
N GLU A 781 17.39 21.99 38.12
CA GLU A 781 16.84 20.71 38.59
C GLU A 781 15.67 20.22 37.71
N GLN A 782 15.42 18.92 37.73
CA GLN A 782 14.47 18.29 36.81
C GLN A 782 13.03 18.84 36.96
N LYS A 783 12.37 19.04 35.81
CA LYS A 783 10.95 19.45 35.66
C LYS A 783 10.64 20.90 36.09
N LEU A 784 11.50 21.85 35.72
CA LEU A 784 11.22 23.28 35.86
C LEU A 784 10.17 23.73 34.83
N ILE A 785 9.16 24.46 35.31
CA ILE A 785 8.16 25.15 34.49
C ILE A 785 8.34 26.66 34.69
N ILE A 786 8.39 27.40 33.60
CA ILE A 786 8.41 28.87 33.57
C ILE A 786 7.01 29.31 33.13
N GLN A 787 6.20 29.73 34.11
CA GLN A 787 4.83 30.20 33.91
C GLN A 787 4.84 31.72 33.80
N ILE A 788 4.55 32.25 32.61
CA ILE A 788 4.44 33.69 32.36
C ILE A 788 2.99 34.03 32.03
N ASP A 789 2.25 34.53 33.02
CA ASP A 789 0.88 34.99 32.86
C ASP A 789 0.77 36.52 32.89
N GLY A 790 1.72 37.21 33.52
CA GLY A 790 1.83 38.67 33.54
C GLY A 790 2.58 39.27 32.35
N THR A 791 2.87 40.57 32.44
CA THR A 791 3.67 41.29 31.44
C THR A 791 5.09 41.53 31.96
N ILE A 792 6.11 41.13 31.22
CA ILE A 792 7.50 41.55 31.45
C ILE A 792 7.82 42.66 30.45
N VAL A 793 8.31 43.80 30.92
CA VAL A 793 8.62 44.96 30.07
C VAL A 793 10.10 45.32 30.17
N ALA A 794 10.70 45.68 29.04
CA ALA A 794 12.07 46.17 28.98
C ALA A 794 12.16 47.68 29.24
N PRO A 795 13.31 48.17 29.76
CA PRO A 795 13.66 49.58 29.72
C PRO A 795 13.60 50.13 28.29
N ASP A 796 12.95 51.28 28.12
CA ASP A 796 12.68 51.86 26.80
C ASP A 796 13.79 52.81 26.32
N GLU A 797 14.59 53.38 27.23
CA GLU A 797 15.67 54.34 26.92
C GLU A 797 16.96 53.66 26.45
N PRO A 798 17.38 53.82 25.17
CA PRO A 798 18.59 53.19 24.65
C PRO A 798 19.88 53.66 25.34
N SER A 799 19.90 54.88 25.89
CA SER A 799 21.06 55.42 26.60
C SER A 799 21.32 54.72 27.94
N ASN A 800 20.29 54.11 28.51
CA ASN A 800 20.34 53.48 29.83
C ASN A 800 20.63 51.97 29.75
N TRP A 801 20.78 51.43 28.54
CA TRP A 801 21.06 50.01 28.33
C TRP A 801 22.49 49.66 28.71
N ASP A 802 22.68 48.56 29.44
CA ASP A 802 24.01 48.10 29.83
C ASP A 802 24.83 47.71 28.59
N SER A 803 26.00 48.35 28.43
CA SER A 803 26.92 48.09 27.34
C SER A 803 27.45 46.66 27.33
N LYS A 804 27.43 45.95 28.47
CA LYS A 804 27.80 44.53 28.57
C LYS A 804 26.77 43.60 27.96
N PHE A 805 25.50 44.02 27.89
CA PHE A 805 24.38 43.22 27.38
C PHE A 805 23.78 43.86 26.12
N GLN A 806 24.62 44.43 25.26
CA GLN A 806 24.19 45.22 24.10
C GLN A 806 23.18 44.50 23.17
N ARG A 807 23.24 43.17 23.07
CA ARG A 807 22.37 42.36 22.21
C ARG A 807 21.36 41.47 22.96
N ILE A 808 21.31 41.57 24.28
CA ILE A 808 20.61 40.61 25.13
C ILE A 808 19.67 41.34 26.08
N TRP A 809 18.40 40.93 26.11
CA TRP A 809 17.48 41.30 27.19
C TRP A 809 17.17 40.11 28.10
N LEU A 810 16.32 39.15 27.70
CA LEU A 810 16.03 37.96 28.50
C LEU A 810 16.66 36.73 27.84
N GLU A 811 17.83 36.32 28.33
CA GLU A 811 18.52 35.11 27.85
C GLU A 811 18.41 33.99 28.87
N PHE A 812 17.88 32.85 28.44
CA PHE A 812 17.88 31.61 29.21
C PHE A 812 18.88 30.63 28.60
N SER A 813 19.87 30.22 29.38
CA SER A 813 20.96 29.39 28.88
C SER A 813 21.12 28.07 29.64
N LYS A 814 21.62 27.04 28.95
CA LYS A 814 21.94 25.73 29.54
C LYS A 814 20.75 25.04 30.21
N LEU A 815 19.57 25.16 29.61
CA LEU A 815 18.36 24.51 30.08
C LEU A 815 18.26 23.09 29.54
N LYS A 816 17.65 22.18 30.32
CA LYS A 816 17.37 20.80 29.91
C LYS A 816 15.95 20.40 30.34
N GLY A 817 15.09 20.09 29.38
CA GLY A 817 13.73 19.59 29.67
C GLY A 817 12.80 20.62 30.32
N VAL A 818 12.94 21.91 29.96
CA VAL A 818 12.20 23.03 30.57
C VAL A 818 10.99 23.40 29.73
N VAL A 819 9.88 23.76 30.38
CA VAL A 819 8.64 24.20 29.73
C VAL A 819 8.36 25.67 30.03
N PHE A 820 8.28 26.50 29.01
CA PHE A 820 7.73 27.85 29.05
C PHE A 820 6.26 27.79 28.65
N GLN A 821 5.38 28.32 29.48
CA GLN A 821 3.95 28.33 29.22
C GLN A 821 3.27 29.55 29.86
N GLY A 822 2.07 29.86 29.41
CA GLY A 822 1.25 30.96 29.91
C GLY A 822 0.74 31.85 28.78
N LYS A 823 -0.11 32.81 29.12
CA LYS A 823 -0.70 33.77 28.15
C LYS A 823 -0.10 35.17 28.29
N GLY A 824 0.97 35.30 29.05
CA GLY A 824 1.62 36.56 29.36
C GLY A 824 2.36 37.17 28.17
N VAL A 825 2.83 38.40 28.39
CA VAL A 825 3.41 39.26 27.36
C VAL A 825 4.87 39.59 27.70
N ILE A 826 5.77 39.43 26.75
CA ILE A 826 7.14 39.94 26.80
C ILE A 826 7.21 41.16 25.87
N ASP A 827 7.28 42.36 26.45
CA ASP A 827 7.24 43.63 25.73
C ASP A 827 8.62 44.31 25.72
N GLY A 828 9.25 44.38 24.54
CA GLY A 828 10.57 44.96 24.37
C GLY A 828 10.62 46.50 24.38
N SER A 829 9.50 47.21 24.42
CA SER A 829 9.51 48.69 24.42
C SER A 829 10.34 49.32 23.28
N GLY A 830 10.34 48.73 22.08
CA GLY A 830 11.27 49.06 21.00
C GLY A 830 11.12 50.42 20.30
N SER A 831 10.07 51.20 20.57
CA SER A 831 9.75 52.42 19.80
C SER A 831 10.89 53.45 19.74
N LYS A 832 11.54 53.73 20.87
CA LYS A 832 12.71 54.64 20.95
C LYS A 832 13.94 54.05 20.26
N TRP A 833 14.13 52.74 20.34
CA TRP A 833 15.21 52.02 19.66
C TRP A 833 15.07 52.11 18.14
N TRP A 834 13.86 51.93 17.63
CA TRP A 834 13.57 52.04 16.20
C TRP A 834 13.76 53.48 15.70
N ALA A 835 13.35 54.48 16.48
CA ALA A 835 13.57 55.89 16.15
C ALA A 835 15.07 56.28 16.12
N ALA A 836 15.88 55.68 16.98
CA ALA A 836 17.33 55.86 17.03
C ALA A 836 18.10 55.04 15.98
N SER A 837 17.44 54.11 15.28
CA SER A 837 18.09 53.19 14.34
C SER A 837 18.61 53.89 13.08
N CYS A 838 19.83 53.55 12.67
CA CYS A 838 20.40 54.01 11.39
C CYS A 838 19.63 53.48 10.17
N LYS A 839 18.79 52.45 10.35
CA LYS A 839 17.92 51.89 9.30
C LYS A 839 16.69 52.75 9.04
N LYS A 840 16.19 53.49 10.05
CA LYS A 840 15.14 54.50 9.87
C LYS A 840 15.72 55.84 9.42
N ASN A 841 16.85 56.26 9.99
CA ASN A 841 17.53 57.50 9.60
C ASN A 841 19.04 57.25 9.41
N LYS A 842 19.53 57.31 8.17
CA LYS A 842 20.94 57.05 7.82
C LYS A 842 21.94 58.00 8.48
N SER A 843 21.50 59.16 9.00
CA SER A 843 22.35 60.09 9.76
C SER A 843 22.63 59.61 11.18
N ASN A 844 21.87 58.64 11.71
CA ASN A 844 22.09 58.06 13.03
C ASN A 844 23.24 57.05 13.01
N PRO A 845 24.01 56.90 14.11
CA PRO A 845 25.02 55.85 14.22
C PRO A 845 24.36 54.47 14.23
N CYS A 846 24.89 53.53 13.44
CA CYS A 846 24.43 52.13 13.47
C CYS A 846 24.87 51.44 14.76
N LYS A 847 23.94 51.30 15.71
CA LYS A 847 24.13 50.58 16.98
C LYS A 847 23.29 49.30 16.96
N SER A 848 23.80 48.25 17.60
CA SER A 848 23.02 47.02 17.85
C SER A 848 22.05 47.24 19.01
N ALA A 849 20.99 46.45 19.04
CA ALA A 849 19.91 46.53 20.01
C ALA A 849 19.63 45.13 20.59
N PRO A 850 19.00 45.05 21.77
CA PRO A 850 18.76 43.78 22.43
C PRO A 850 17.68 42.93 21.76
N THR A 851 17.83 41.61 21.86
CA THR A 851 16.78 40.64 21.53
C THR A 851 15.88 40.42 22.73
N ALA A 852 14.56 40.31 22.51
CA ALA A 852 13.62 40.20 23.61
C ALA A 852 13.73 38.88 24.40
N LEU A 853 13.65 37.74 23.71
CA LEU A 853 13.81 36.41 24.32
C LEU A 853 14.86 35.59 23.57
N THR A 854 15.80 35.00 24.31
CA THR A 854 16.83 34.10 23.76
C THR A 854 16.85 32.78 24.53
N ILE A 855 16.70 31.66 23.81
CA ILE A 855 17.00 30.31 24.31
C ILE A 855 18.36 29.90 23.75
N GLU A 856 19.32 29.69 24.65
CA GLU A 856 20.73 29.57 24.32
C GLU A 856 21.30 28.25 24.84
N SER A 857 22.04 27.51 24.02
CA SER A 857 22.80 26.31 24.45
C SER A 857 21.95 25.32 25.28
N SER A 858 20.71 25.06 24.86
CA SER A 858 19.70 24.34 25.65
C SER A 858 19.15 23.12 24.92
N SER A 859 18.56 22.17 25.65
CA SER A 859 17.98 20.94 25.06
C SER A 859 16.61 20.57 25.62
N GLY A 860 15.70 20.08 24.77
CA GLY A 860 14.39 19.61 25.20
C GLY A 860 13.51 20.74 25.77
N VAL A 861 13.55 21.93 25.16
CA VAL A 861 12.79 23.10 25.62
C VAL A 861 11.45 23.15 24.90
N LYS A 862 10.34 23.28 25.64
CA LYS A 862 9.01 23.52 25.07
C LYS A 862 8.58 24.95 25.39
N VAL A 863 8.08 25.70 24.40
CA VAL A 863 7.53 27.06 24.57
C VAL A 863 6.11 27.08 24.02
N SER A 864 5.13 27.52 24.82
CA SER A 864 3.74 27.56 24.40
C SER A 864 2.96 28.78 24.88
N GLY A 865 2.17 29.39 24.00
CA GLY A 865 1.12 30.37 24.34
C GLY A 865 1.58 31.81 24.64
N LEU A 866 2.89 32.09 24.63
CA LEU A 866 3.43 33.40 24.95
C LEU A 866 3.20 34.43 23.82
N THR A 867 3.05 35.70 24.21
CA THR A 867 3.08 36.83 23.28
C THR A 867 4.38 37.62 23.43
N ILE A 868 5.13 37.81 22.35
CA ILE A 868 6.35 38.62 22.32
C ILE A 868 6.08 39.82 21.42
N GLN A 869 6.22 41.04 21.93
CA GLN A 869 5.86 42.25 21.19
C GLN A 869 6.88 43.35 21.34
N ASN A 870 6.87 44.26 20.36
CA ASN A 870 7.68 45.48 20.34
C ASN A 870 9.16 45.25 20.68
N SER A 871 9.78 44.17 20.19
CA SER A 871 11.19 43.93 20.46
C SER A 871 12.06 45.06 19.91
N GLN A 872 13.12 45.41 20.63
CA GLN A 872 14.08 46.45 20.22
C GLN A 872 14.82 46.05 18.94
N GLN A 873 15.08 44.75 18.77
CA GLN A 873 15.62 44.13 17.55
C GLN A 873 14.90 42.80 17.29
N MET A 874 15.54 41.65 17.46
CA MET A 874 14.90 40.34 17.21
C MET A 874 13.93 39.97 18.35
N ASN A 875 12.80 39.32 18.03
CA ASN A 875 11.79 38.97 19.03
C ASN A 875 12.17 37.70 19.79
N PHE A 876 12.46 36.61 19.09
CA PHE A 876 12.77 35.33 19.71
C PHE A 876 13.95 34.62 19.01
N ILE A 877 15.06 34.41 19.71
CA ILE A 877 16.21 33.63 19.23
C ILE A 877 16.23 32.23 19.84
N ILE A 878 16.45 31.21 18.99
CA ILE A 878 16.84 29.84 19.36
C ILE A 878 18.27 29.63 18.86
N ALA A 879 19.23 29.58 19.79
CA ALA A 879 20.65 29.55 19.48
C ALA A 879 21.34 28.34 20.10
N ARG A 880 22.16 27.63 19.31
CA ARG A 880 23.00 26.50 19.76
C ARG A 880 22.24 25.43 20.55
N SER A 881 20.98 25.21 20.21
CA SER A 881 20.05 24.40 21.00
C SER A 881 19.56 23.18 20.23
N ASP A 882 19.15 22.14 20.94
CA ASP A 882 18.63 20.91 20.36
C ASP A 882 17.23 20.58 20.89
N SER A 883 16.36 20.01 20.06
CA SER A 883 15.04 19.54 20.49
C SER A 883 14.19 20.65 21.12
N VAL A 884 13.98 21.74 20.38
CA VAL A 884 13.18 22.90 20.83
C VAL A 884 11.83 22.91 20.13
N ARG A 885 10.73 22.91 20.89
CA ARG A 885 9.36 22.97 20.34
C ARG A 885 8.68 24.27 20.74
N VAL A 886 8.24 25.04 19.75
CA VAL A 886 7.51 26.30 19.93
C VAL A 886 6.12 26.12 19.36
N SER A 887 5.10 26.37 20.17
CA SER A 887 3.69 26.20 19.77
C SER A 887 2.84 27.41 20.16
N LYS A 888 1.92 27.86 19.32
CA LYS A 888 0.95 28.91 19.68
C LYS A 888 1.58 30.20 20.19
N VAL A 889 2.80 30.52 19.75
CA VAL A 889 3.49 31.76 20.10
C VAL A 889 3.04 32.86 19.16
N MET A 890 2.75 34.03 19.73
CA MET A 890 2.41 35.24 18.97
C MET A 890 3.58 36.22 19.01
N VAL A 891 4.03 36.66 17.85
CA VAL A 891 4.97 37.77 17.71
C VAL A 891 4.26 38.96 17.06
N SER A 892 4.37 40.14 17.68
CA SER A 892 3.69 41.35 17.21
C SER A 892 4.57 42.58 17.33
N SER A 893 5.19 42.98 16.24
CA SER A 893 5.91 44.26 16.08
C SER A 893 5.43 44.99 14.83
N PRO A 894 5.51 46.33 14.76
CA PRO A 894 5.11 47.10 13.57
C PRO A 894 5.85 46.65 12.31
N GLY A 895 5.17 46.64 11.15
CA GLY A 895 5.76 46.21 9.88
C GLY A 895 6.91 47.10 9.37
N ASP A 896 7.09 48.29 9.94
CA ASP A 896 8.19 49.22 9.65
C ASP A 896 9.27 49.22 10.75
N SER A 897 9.23 48.27 11.69
CA SER A 897 10.22 48.13 12.76
C SER A 897 11.54 47.56 12.18
N PRO A 898 12.68 48.25 12.34
CA PRO A 898 13.93 47.85 11.69
C PRO A 898 14.59 46.65 12.37
N ASN A 899 15.02 45.66 11.57
CA ASN A 899 15.79 44.49 12.02
C ASN A 899 15.07 43.63 13.07
N THR A 900 13.76 43.55 12.99
CA THR A 900 12.93 42.76 13.89
C THR A 900 12.61 41.40 13.27
N ASP A 901 13.50 40.43 13.44
CA ASP A 901 13.17 39.05 13.10
C ASP A 901 12.14 38.50 14.12
N GLY A 902 11.20 37.67 13.64
CA GLY A 902 10.20 37.04 14.48
C GLY A 902 10.80 35.92 15.32
N ILE A 903 10.99 34.75 14.70
CA ILE A 903 11.72 33.62 15.30
C ILE A 903 13.00 33.38 14.51
N HIS A 904 14.14 33.59 15.16
CA HIS A 904 15.47 33.46 14.58
C HIS A 904 16.17 32.20 15.09
N ILE A 905 16.55 31.29 14.20
CA ILE A 905 17.14 29.99 14.50
C ILE A 905 18.58 29.96 14.00
N THR A 906 19.53 29.72 14.91
CA THR A 906 20.97 29.65 14.60
C THR A 906 21.66 28.51 15.33
N GLY A 907 22.54 27.77 14.65
CA GLY A 907 23.35 26.72 15.27
C GLY A 907 22.54 25.61 15.95
N SER A 908 21.28 25.42 15.57
CA SER A 908 20.31 24.63 16.34
C SER A 908 19.75 23.46 15.53
N THR A 909 19.47 22.35 16.21
CA THR A 909 19.00 21.10 15.59
C THR A 909 17.66 20.66 16.17
N ASN A 910 16.84 19.96 15.38
CA ASN A 910 15.57 19.41 15.84
C ASN A 910 14.61 20.48 16.40
N VAL A 911 14.35 21.55 15.64
CA VAL A 911 13.45 22.64 16.06
C VAL A 911 12.09 22.48 15.40
N ILE A 912 11.01 22.56 16.17
CA ILE A 912 9.63 22.46 15.69
C ILE A 912 8.89 23.76 16.01
N LEU A 913 8.33 24.41 14.99
CA LEU A 913 7.43 25.56 15.14
C LEU A 913 6.02 25.17 14.69
N GLN A 914 5.00 25.41 15.53
CA GLN A 914 3.63 25.00 15.25
C GLN A 914 2.60 26.06 15.67
N ASP A 915 1.61 26.33 14.82
CA ASP A 915 0.49 27.23 15.11
C ASP A 915 0.94 28.65 15.57
N CYS A 916 2.05 29.15 15.02
CA CYS A 916 2.60 30.45 15.39
C CYS A 916 2.04 31.58 14.52
N LYS A 917 1.79 32.74 15.13
CA LYS A 917 1.37 33.96 14.42
C LYS A 917 2.40 35.05 14.59
N ILE A 918 3.02 35.47 13.49
CA ILE A 918 4.20 36.33 13.51
C ILE A 918 3.97 37.53 12.58
N GLY A 919 3.94 38.72 13.16
CA GLY A 919 3.97 39.99 12.44
C GLY A 919 5.13 40.84 12.93
N THR A 920 5.98 41.30 12.02
CA THR A 920 7.22 42.00 12.35
C THR A 920 7.71 42.85 11.19
N GLY A 921 8.84 43.54 11.31
CA GLY A 921 9.37 44.39 10.23
C GLY A 921 10.47 43.76 9.37
N ASP A 922 11.00 42.60 9.77
CA ASP A 922 12.00 41.83 9.02
C ASP A 922 11.54 40.37 8.84
N ASP A 923 12.45 39.39 8.86
CA ASP A 923 12.16 37.97 8.64
C ASP A 923 11.25 37.40 9.73
N CYS A 924 10.06 36.97 9.35
CA CYS A 924 9.08 36.31 10.21
C CYS A 924 9.64 35.03 10.84
N VAL A 925 10.26 34.17 10.03
CA VAL A 925 11.15 33.11 10.53
C VAL A 925 12.47 33.23 9.78
N SER A 926 13.58 33.32 10.51
CA SER A 926 14.92 33.32 9.93
C SER A 926 15.71 32.08 10.38
N ILE A 927 16.23 31.34 9.40
CA ILE A 927 17.04 30.14 9.62
C ILE A 927 18.44 30.43 9.07
N VAL A 928 19.44 30.37 9.95
CA VAL A 928 20.82 30.74 9.59
C VAL A 928 21.78 29.58 9.88
N ASN A 929 23.08 29.84 9.74
CA ASN A 929 24.16 28.85 9.72
C ASN A 929 24.09 27.82 10.86
N ALA A 930 24.56 26.60 10.55
CA ALA A 930 24.68 25.44 11.41
C ALA A 930 23.33 24.97 11.99
N SER A 931 22.25 25.12 11.23
CA SER A 931 20.90 24.68 11.63
C SER A 931 20.43 23.49 10.81
N SER A 932 19.82 22.49 11.44
CA SER A 932 19.29 21.31 10.73
C SER A 932 18.05 20.70 11.37
N ASN A 933 17.27 19.96 10.57
CA ASN A 933 16.02 19.34 10.98
C ASN A 933 15.05 20.35 11.63
N ILE A 934 14.67 21.36 10.84
CA ILE A 934 13.74 22.42 11.26
C ILE A 934 12.39 22.13 10.63
N LYS A 935 11.37 21.92 11.45
CA LYS A 935 10.00 21.61 11.00
C LYS A 935 9.06 22.73 11.40
N MET A 936 8.23 23.18 10.46
CA MET A 936 7.29 24.27 10.65
C MET A 936 5.92 23.84 10.15
N LYS A 937 4.87 24.02 10.96
CA LYS A 937 3.49 23.74 10.58
C LYS A 937 2.52 24.84 11.00
N ASN A 938 1.56 25.18 10.16
CA ASN A 938 0.52 26.19 10.42
C ASN A 938 1.12 27.55 10.83
N ILE A 939 1.99 28.12 9.99
CA ILE A 939 2.63 29.41 10.27
C ILE A 939 1.83 30.55 9.63
N TYR A 940 1.43 31.52 10.44
CA TYR A 940 0.82 32.77 9.98
C TYR A 940 1.85 33.89 10.02
N CYS A 941 2.06 34.54 8.89
CA CYS A 941 3.21 35.40 8.70
C CYS A 941 2.80 36.69 7.97
N GLY A 942 2.96 37.84 8.64
CA GLY A 942 2.61 39.14 8.05
C GLY A 942 2.11 40.17 9.08
N PRO A 943 2.42 41.47 8.88
CA PRO A 943 3.29 42.05 7.83
C PRO A 943 4.78 41.76 8.09
N GLY A 944 5.67 42.19 7.17
CA GLY A 944 7.13 42.07 7.31
C GLY A 944 7.80 41.38 6.12
N HIS A 945 8.90 40.67 6.35
CA HIS A 945 9.40 39.65 5.43
C HIS A 945 8.82 38.27 5.79
N GLY A 946 8.82 37.34 4.84
CA GLY A 946 8.33 35.98 5.05
C GLY A 946 9.36 35.08 5.73
N ILE A 947 9.42 33.84 5.27
CA ILE A 947 10.30 32.80 5.82
C ILE A 947 11.60 32.81 5.01
N SER A 948 12.71 33.08 5.69
CA SER A 948 14.02 33.25 5.07
C SER A 948 15.05 32.26 5.62
N ILE A 949 15.70 31.51 4.74
CA ILE A 949 16.95 30.80 5.02
C ILE A 949 18.08 31.70 4.53
N GLY A 950 18.97 32.18 5.40
CA GLY A 950 20.04 32.98 4.85
C GLY A 950 20.90 33.85 5.75
N SER A 951 21.51 34.83 5.08
CA SER A 951 22.74 35.52 5.49
C SER A 951 23.92 34.56 5.62
N LEU A 952 23.89 33.47 4.85
CA LEU A 952 24.92 32.44 4.81
C LEU A 952 26.10 32.89 3.95
N GLY A 953 27.32 32.51 4.33
CA GLY A 953 28.51 32.80 3.55
C GLY A 953 29.09 34.21 3.71
N LYS A 954 28.54 35.02 4.63
CA LYS A 954 29.04 36.37 4.92
C LYS A 954 30.52 36.32 5.31
N ASP A 955 31.33 37.27 4.85
CA ASP A 955 32.76 37.35 5.14
C ASP A 955 33.53 36.06 4.79
N ASN A 956 33.14 35.40 3.69
CA ASN A 956 33.72 34.14 3.20
C ASN A 956 33.62 32.97 4.20
N THR A 957 32.62 32.99 5.10
CA THR A 957 32.38 31.93 6.08
C THR A 957 31.68 30.71 5.44
N THR A 958 31.69 29.59 6.17
CA THR A 958 30.93 28.39 5.77
C THR A 958 29.49 28.49 6.29
N GLY A 959 28.52 28.36 5.37
CA GLY A 959 27.09 28.31 5.65
C GLY A 959 26.53 26.90 5.43
N ILE A 960 25.95 26.28 6.46
CA ILE A 960 25.32 24.96 6.38
C ILE A 960 23.91 25.03 6.94
N VAL A 961 22.91 24.69 6.11
CA VAL A 961 21.51 24.50 6.53
C VAL A 961 20.95 23.25 5.85
N THR A 962 20.33 22.35 6.60
CA THR A 962 19.79 21.10 6.02
C THR A 962 18.44 20.71 6.60
N GLN A 963 17.63 19.98 5.82
CA GLN A 963 16.39 19.37 6.30
C GLN A 963 15.43 20.39 6.92
N VAL A 964 14.99 21.37 6.12
CA VAL A 964 14.00 22.37 6.53
C VAL A 964 12.68 22.05 5.86
N VAL A 965 11.65 21.81 6.65
CA VAL A 965 10.30 21.46 6.15
C VAL A 965 9.30 22.47 6.66
N LEU A 966 8.58 23.10 5.74
CA LEU A 966 7.40 23.91 6.00
C LEU A 966 6.19 23.20 5.40
N ASP A 967 5.19 22.89 6.23
CA ASP A 967 3.88 22.41 5.79
C ASP A 967 2.81 23.38 6.29
N THR A 968 2.03 23.95 5.38
CA THR A 968 0.93 24.87 5.70
C THR A 968 1.40 26.21 6.28
N ALA A 969 1.36 27.25 5.45
CA ALA A 969 1.62 28.62 5.89
C ALA A 969 0.75 29.64 5.14
N LEU A 970 0.36 30.71 5.83
CA LEU A 970 -0.29 31.88 5.23
C LEU A 970 0.65 33.09 5.33
N LEU A 971 1.14 33.55 4.19
CA LEU A 971 1.97 34.74 4.05
C LEU A 971 1.11 35.90 3.54
N ARG A 972 0.92 36.94 4.35
CA ARG A 972 0.07 38.07 4.01
C ARG A 972 0.81 39.40 4.12
N GLU A 973 0.71 40.22 3.07
CA GLU A 973 1.25 41.58 3.02
C GLU A 973 2.77 41.65 3.34
N THR A 974 3.51 40.57 3.04
CA THR A 974 4.96 40.50 3.25
C THR A 974 5.75 40.99 2.04
N THR A 975 6.97 41.50 2.24
CA THR A 975 7.87 41.89 1.15
C THR A 975 8.52 40.68 0.47
N ASN A 976 8.78 39.61 1.22
CA ASN A 976 9.31 38.35 0.70
C ASN A 976 8.39 37.21 1.16
N GLY A 977 8.24 36.16 0.36
CA GLY A 977 7.53 34.94 0.75
C GLY A 977 8.52 33.91 1.29
N LEU A 978 8.93 32.98 0.43
CA LEU A 978 9.90 31.94 0.72
C LEU A 978 11.25 32.34 0.10
N ARG A 979 12.25 32.59 0.95
CA ARG A 979 13.52 33.17 0.53
C ARG A 979 14.72 32.33 0.94
N ILE A 980 15.66 32.11 0.02
CA ILE A 980 17.01 31.65 0.34
C ILE A 980 18.01 32.75 -0.07
N LYS A 981 18.84 33.25 0.87
CA LYS A 981 19.80 34.34 0.61
C LYS A 981 21.21 34.00 1.08
N THR A 982 22.20 34.11 0.19
CA THR A 982 23.61 33.82 0.49
C THR A 982 24.53 34.89 -0.07
N TYR A 983 25.68 35.12 0.57
CA TYR A 983 26.72 36.01 0.06
C TYR A 983 27.67 35.26 -0.88
N GLN A 984 28.10 35.93 -1.95
CA GLN A 984 29.24 35.45 -2.73
C GLN A 984 30.53 35.52 -1.91
N GLY A 985 31.43 34.57 -2.14
CA GLY A 985 32.66 34.33 -1.37
C GLY A 985 32.51 33.20 -0.34
N GLY A 986 31.28 32.89 0.08
CA GLY A 986 30.98 31.83 1.05
C GLY A 986 31.24 30.41 0.56
N SER A 987 31.20 29.46 1.50
CA SER A 987 31.33 28.00 1.24
C SER A 987 30.27 27.22 2.02
N GLY A 988 30.14 25.90 1.80
CA GLY A 988 29.13 25.06 2.45
C GLY A 988 27.90 24.82 1.57
N TYR A 989 26.76 24.47 2.17
CA TYR A 989 25.58 24.04 1.42
C TYR A 989 24.24 24.30 2.13
N VAL A 990 23.20 24.51 1.34
CA VAL A 990 21.79 24.49 1.71
C VAL A 990 21.12 23.35 0.94
N GLN A 991 20.64 22.31 1.63
CA GLN A 991 20.03 21.16 0.96
C GLN A 991 18.89 20.50 1.73
N GLY A 992 17.98 19.83 1.01
CA GLY A 992 16.82 19.15 1.60
C GLY A 992 15.83 20.16 2.19
N ILE A 993 15.42 21.13 1.38
CA ILE A 993 14.46 22.17 1.78
C ILE A 993 13.13 21.91 1.10
N ARG A 994 12.05 21.89 1.88
CA ARG A 994 10.71 21.63 1.37
C ARG A 994 9.73 22.67 1.89
N PHE A 995 9.09 23.37 0.97
CA PHE A 995 7.99 24.27 1.25
C PHE A 995 6.71 23.71 0.64
N THR A 996 5.71 23.43 1.46
CA THR A 996 4.48 22.75 1.04
C THR A 996 3.24 23.45 1.58
N ASN A 997 2.17 23.51 0.78
CA ASN A 997 0.86 24.06 1.15
C ASN A 997 0.95 25.53 1.60
N VAL A 998 1.55 26.40 0.80
CA VAL A 998 1.75 27.81 1.16
C VAL A 998 0.76 28.70 0.42
N GLU A 999 -0.07 29.43 1.15
CA GLU A 999 -0.96 30.45 0.61
C GLU A 999 -0.32 31.84 0.75
N MET A 1000 -0.34 32.61 -0.34
CA MET A 1000 0.22 33.95 -0.41
C MET A 1000 -0.85 35.01 -0.73
N GLN A 1001 -0.89 36.08 0.05
CA GLN A 1001 -1.81 37.20 -0.14
C GLN A 1001 -1.02 38.50 -0.19
N ASP A 1002 -1.00 39.17 -1.35
CA ASP A 1002 -0.36 40.48 -1.51
C ASP A 1002 1.16 40.48 -1.17
N VAL A 1003 1.85 39.38 -1.48
CA VAL A 1003 3.30 39.18 -1.20
C VAL A 1003 4.14 39.82 -2.30
N ALA A 1004 5.16 40.62 -1.95
CA ALA A 1004 5.92 41.34 -2.97
C ALA A 1004 6.97 40.50 -3.72
N ASN A 1005 7.63 39.52 -3.09
CA ASN A 1005 8.55 38.59 -3.76
C ASN A 1005 8.25 37.16 -3.28
N PRO A 1006 7.30 36.45 -3.92
CA PRO A 1006 6.77 35.18 -3.45
C PRO A 1006 7.82 34.09 -3.23
N ILE A 1007 8.58 33.75 -4.27
CA ILE A 1007 9.60 32.70 -4.23
C ILE A 1007 10.90 33.30 -4.71
N LEU A 1008 11.94 33.28 -3.87
CA LEU A 1008 13.26 33.73 -4.29
C LEU A 1008 14.46 32.93 -3.75
N ILE A 1009 15.45 32.77 -4.60
CA ILE A 1009 16.83 32.40 -4.24
C ILE A 1009 17.74 33.53 -4.73
N ASP A 1010 18.58 34.06 -3.85
CA ASP A 1010 19.51 35.14 -4.14
C ASP A 1010 20.90 34.83 -3.57
N GLN A 1011 21.79 34.30 -4.41
CA GLN A 1011 23.19 34.07 -4.07
C GLN A 1011 24.07 35.32 -4.24
N PHE A 1012 23.51 36.44 -4.71
CA PHE A 1012 24.19 37.73 -4.86
C PHE A 1012 23.80 38.71 -3.75
N TYR A 1013 23.31 38.20 -2.63
CA TYR A 1013 22.84 39.02 -1.52
C TYR A 1013 23.96 39.92 -0.98
N CYS A 1014 23.68 41.22 -0.84
CA CYS A 1014 24.61 42.21 -0.36
C CYS A 1014 23.87 43.26 0.48
N ASP A 1015 24.22 43.38 1.77
CA ASP A 1015 23.67 44.37 2.71
C ASP A 1015 24.61 45.57 2.94
N SER A 1016 25.72 45.64 2.18
CA SER A 1016 26.71 46.72 2.26
C SER A 1016 26.31 47.93 1.40
N PRO A 1017 26.58 49.18 1.86
CA PRO A 1017 26.40 50.38 1.04
C PRO A 1017 27.37 50.45 -0.15
N THR A 1018 28.45 49.68 -0.16
CA THR A 1018 29.34 49.50 -1.30
C THR A 1018 28.96 48.21 -2.03
N THR A 1019 28.87 48.24 -3.36
CA THR A 1019 28.58 47.07 -4.18
C THR A 1019 29.51 45.91 -3.83
N CYS A 1020 28.95 44.78 -3.38
CA CYS A 1020 29.73 43.57 -3.16
C CYS A 1020 30.28 43.10 -4.52
N GLN A 1021 31.58 42.78 -4.57
CA GLN A 1021 32.17 42.27 -5.79
C GLN A 1021 31.75 40.82 -6.03
N ASN A 1022 31.56 40.46 -7.29
CA ASN A 1022 31.30 39.07 -7.63
C ASN A 1022 32.52 38.22 -7.32
N GLN A 1023 32.32 37.10 -6.63
CA GLN A 1023 33.38 36.17 -6.23
C GLN A 1023 33.16 34.80 -6.88
N THR A 1024 34.22 33.99 -6.92
CA THR A 1024 34.19 32.66 -7.56
C THR A 1024 33.64 31.55 -6.68
N SER A 1025 33.44 31.78 -5.38
CA SER A 1025 32.79 30.84 -4.46
C SER A 1025 31.42 31.34 -4.02
N ALA A 1026 30.52 30.42 -3.68
CA ALA A 1026 29.25 30.69 -3.01
C ALA A 1026 28.81 29.43 -2.23
N VAL A 1027 27.81 29.58 -1.38
CA VAL A 1027 27.17 28.45 -0.67
C VAL A 1027 26.36 27.62 -1.68
N LYS A 1028 26.63 26.32 -1.82
CA LYS A 1028 25.91 25.44 -2.77
C LYS A 1028 24.44 25.33 -2.36
N ILE A 1029 23.51 25.47 -3.31
CA ILE A 1029 22.07 25.31 -3.04
C ILE A 1029 21.54 24.18 -3.92
N SER A 1030 21.00 23.14 -3.30
CA SER A 1030 20.44 22.00 -4.02
C SER A 1030 19.27 21.34 -3.30
N GLN A 1031 18.49 20.52 -3.99
CA GLN A 1031 17.39 19.74 -3.39
C GLN A 1031 16.35 20.64 -2.69
N ILE A 1032 15.76 21.55 -3.48
CA ILE A 1032 14.77 22.54 -2.99
C ILE A 1032 13.42 22.26 -3.65
N MET A 1033 12.41 21.94 -2.86
CA MET A 1033 11.05 21.68 -3.34
C MET A 1033 10.08 22.78 -2.93
N TYR A 1034 9.32 23.26 -3.90
CA TYR A 1034 8.17 24.14 -3.72
C TYR A 1034 6.92 23.38 -4.20
N ARG A 1035 6.01 23.05 -3.28
CA ARG A 1035 4.83 22.21 -3.56
C ARG A 1035 3.53 22.87 -3.11
N ASN A 1036 2.49 22.85 -3.94
CA ASN A 1036 1.16 23.40 -3.61
C ASN A 1036 1.26 24.84 -3.07
N ILE A 1037 1.82 25.75 -3.87
CA ILE A 1037 1.97 27.16 -3.49
C ILE A 1037 1.01 27.97 -4.33
N THR A 1038 0.10 28.69 -3.69
CA THR A 1038 -0.92 29.48 -4.40
C THR A 1038 -1.00 30.90 -3.84
N GLY A 1039 -1.38 31.88 -4.67
CA GLY A 1039 -1.63 33.22 -4.15
C GLY A 1039 -1.37 34.38 -5.09
N THR A 1040 -1.21 35.57 -4.53
CA THR A 1040 -1.03 36.82 -5.29
C THR A 1040 0.31 37.51 -5.02
N THR A 1041 0.88 38.10 -6.07
CA THR A 1041 2.13 38.86 -6.03
C THR A 1041 1.95 40.35 -6.32
N LYS A 1042 2.85 41.19 -5.77
CA LYS A 1042 2.97 42.63 -6.13
C LYS A 1042 4.12 42.91 -7.10
N SER A 1043 5.09 42.00 -7.24
CA SER A 1043 6.14 42.12 -8.25
C SER A 1043 5.73 41.46 -9.56
N GLU A 1044 6.31 41.96 -10.65
CA GLU A 1044 6.30 41.30 -11.95
C GLU A 1044 6.94 39.90 -11.88
N LYS A 1045 8.10 39.80 -11.22
CA LYS A 1045 8.82 38.53 -10.98
C LYS A 1045 8.27 37.82 -9.76
N ALA A 1046 7.35 36.88 -9.96
CA ALA A 1046 6.78 36.07 -8.88
C ALA A 1046 7.77 35.00 -8.39
N ILE A 1047 8.55 34.43 -9.31
CA ILE A 1047 9.59 33.43 -9.05
C ILE A 1047 10.93 34.01 -9.50
N LYS A 1048 11.94 34.04 -8.60
CA LYS A 1048 13.27 34.58 -8.90
C LYS A 1048 14.39 33.69 -8.35
N PHE A 1049 15.09 32.97 -9.22
CA PHE A 1049 16.30 32.23 -8.88
C PHE A 1049 17.53 32.93 -9.45
N ALA A 1050 18.26 33.65 -8.61
CA ALA A 1050 19.50 34.33 -8.96
C ALA A 1050 20.68 33.59 -8.32
N CYS A 1051 21.23 32.61 -9.05
CA CYS A 1051 22.32 31.76 -8.59
C CYS A 1051 23.65 32.14 -9.28
N SER A 1052 24.77 31.82 -8.62
CA SER A 1052 26.12 32.14 -9.03
C SER A 1052 26.54 31.27 -10.20
N ASP A 1053 27.14 31.87 -11.24
CA ASP A 1053 27.59 31.14 -12.42
C ASP A 1053 28.70 30.12 -12.10
N THR A 1054 29.45 30.35 -11.01
CA THR A 1054 30.49 29.42 -10.54
C THR A 1054 30.00 28.33 -9.60
N VAL A 1055 28.83 28.51 -8.99
CA VAL A 1055 28.21 27.57 -8.04
C VAL A 1055 26.69 27.61 -8.26
N PRO A 1056 26.21 27.04 -9.38
CA PRO A 1056 24.81 27.09 -9.76
C PRO A 1056 23.91 26.39 -8.74
N CYS A 1057 22.64 26.78 -8.71
CA CYS A 1057 21.63 26.04 -7.97
C CYS A 1057 21.18 24.84 -8.80
N SER A 1058 20.97 23.69 -8.17
CA SER A 1058 20.54 22.46 -8.87
C SER A 1058 19.39 21.77 -8.14
N HIS A 1059 18.69 20.86 -8.81
CA HIS A 1059 17.63 20.05 -8.19
C HIS A 1059 16.54 20.92 -7.53
N ILE A 1060 16.13 21.99 -8.20
CA ILE A 1060 14.96 22.80 -7.82
C ILE A 1060 13.71 22.16 -8.41
N VAL A 1061 12.73 21.84 -7.57
CA VAL A 1061 11.48 21.19 -7.99
C VAL A 1061 10.31 22.13 -7.71
N LEU A 1062 9.52 22.41 -8.75
CA LEU A 1062 8.24 23.12 -8.62
C LEU A 1062 7.09 22.12 -8.84
N ASN A 1063 6.18 22.02 -7.90
CA ASN A 1063 4.96 21.22 -8.03
C ASN A 1063 3.72 22.04 -7.66
N ASN A 1064 2.77 22.17 -8.57
CA ASN A 1064 1.52 22.91 -8.30
C ASN A 1064 1.75 24.31 -7.69
N VAL A 1065 2.54 25.13 -8.37
CA VAL A 1065 2.83 26.52 -7.98
C VAL A 1065 1.98 27.45 -8.87
N ASN A 1066 1.00 28.15 -8.31
CA ASN A 1066 0.10 29.06 -9.02
C ASN A 1066 0.06 30.44 -8.35
N LEU A 1067 0.83 31.39 -8.87
CA LEU A 1067 0.97 32.76 -8.37
C LEU A 1067 0.47 33.77 -9.40
N GLU A 1068 -0.47 34.62 -9.02
CA GLU A 1068 -1.09 35.60 -9.91
C GLU A 1068 -0.71 37.04 -9.57
N GLY A 1069 -0.54 37.87 -10.60
CA GLY A 1069 -0.32 39.31 -10.46
C GLY A 1069 -1.62 40.09 -10.51
N LYS A 1070 -1.64 41.31 -9.95
CA LYS A 1070 -2.85 42.17 -9.94
C LYS A 1070 -3.38 42.51 -11.34
N ASP A 1071 -2.49 42.56 -12.32
CA ASP A 1071 -2.82 42.85 -13.73
C ASP A 1071 -2.81 41.58 -14.60
N GLY A 1072 -2.73 40.38 -14.00
CA GLY A 1072 -2.66 39.08 -14.68
C GLY A 1072 -1.32 38.76 -15.37
N GLN A 1073 -0.37 39.69 -15.39
CA GLN A 1073 0.99 39.46 -15.92
C GLN A 1073 1.96 39.18 -14.78
N VAL A 1074 2.60 38.01 -14.83
CA VAL A 1074 3.64 37.55 -13.91
C VAL A 1074 4.68 36.73 -14.67
N GLU A 1075 5.94 36.80 -14.24
CA GLU A 1075 7.04 36.05 -14.86
C GLU A 1075 7.91 35.31 -13.83
N ALA A 1076 8.64 34.30 -14.33
CA ALA A 1076 9.71 33.63 -13.62
C ALA A 1076 11.08 34.05 -14.17
N TYR A 1077 12.07 34.22 -13.30
CA TYR A 1077 13.45 34.53 -13.66
C TYR A 1077 14.40 33.49 -13.08
N CYS A 1078 15.28 32.93 -13.93
CA CYS A 1078 16.32 31.98 -13.52
C CYS A 1078 17.69 32.43 -14.07
N ASN A 1079 18.71 32.44 -13.22
CA ASN A 1079 20.12 32.61 -13.59
C ASN A 1079 20.92 31.50 -12.94
N SER A 1080 21.63 30.70 -13.75
CA SER A 1080 22.49 29.61 -13.28
C SER A 1080 21.78 28.69 -12.28
N ALA A 1081 20.54 28.34 -12.60
CA ALA A 1081 19.67 27.51 -11.78
C ALA A 1081 19.06 26.40 -12.65
N GLU A 1082 19.11 25.17 -12.16
CA GLU A 1082 18.64 23.97 -12.84
C GLU A 1082 17.58 23.25 -12.01
N GLY A 1083 16.54 22.76 -12.70
CA GLY A 1083 15.43 22.06 -12.07
C GLY A 1083 14.31 21.74 -13.05
N PHE A 1084 13.19 21.25 -12.52
CA PHE A 1084 12.00 20.95 -13.32
C PHE A 1084 10.71 21.31 -12.58
N GLY A 1085 9.63 21.47 -13.34
CA GLY A 1085 8.30 21.73 -12.83
C GLY A 1085 7.29 20.72 -13.34
N TYR A 1086 6.38 20.24 -12.48
CA TYR A 1086 5.28 19.36 -12.88
C TYR A 1086 3.96 19.74 -12.19
N GLY A 1087 2.84 19.44 -12.84
CA GLY A 1087 1.53 19.96 -12.43
C GLY A 1087 1.31 21.40 -12.89
N VAL A 1088 0.48 22.17 -12.16
CA VAL A 1088 0.17 23.56 -12.54
C VAL A 1088 1.32 24.48 -12.13
N ILE A 1089 2.06 25.02 -13.09
CA ILE A 1089 3.15 25.99 -12.85
C ILE A 1089 2.81 27.33 -13.52
N HIS A 1090 2.43 28.31 -12.71
CA HIS A 1090 2.13 29.67 -13.12
C HIS A 1090 2.78 30.69 -12.15
N PRO A 1091 3.60 31.65 -12.63
CA PRO A 1091 4.06 31.80 -14.01
C PRO A 1091 4.90 30.62 -14.50
N SER A 1092 4.95 30.39 -15.82
CA SER A 1092 5.81 29.34 -16.40
C SER A 1092 7.28 29.59 -16.02
N ALA A 1093 7.96 28.54 -15.56
CA ALA A 1093 9.35 28.58 -15.14
C ALA A 1093 10.26 27.80 -16.11
N ASP A 1094 10.03 27.95 -17.42
CA ASP A 1094 10.80 27.27 -18.47
C ASP A 1094 12.30 27.55 -18.42
N CYS A 1095 12.71 28.62 -17.72
CA CYS A 1095 14.11 28.98 -17.50
C CYS A 1095 14.89 28.01 -16.57
N LEU A 1096 14.22 27.05 -15.92
CA LEU A 1096 14.85 26.01 -15.11
C LEU A 1096 15.40 24.83 -15.93
N TYR A 1097 14.90 24.64 -17.17
CA TYR A 1097 15.34 23.56 -18.04
C TYR A 1097 16.69 23.90 -18.68
N SER A 1098 17.62 22.93 -18.71
CA SER A 1098 18.94 23.13 -19.30
C SER A 1098 18.82 23.47 -20.81
N HIS A 1099 19.74 24.30 -21.29
CA HIS A 1099 19.72 24.80 -22.67
C HIS A 1099 19.96 23.71 -23.74
N ASP A 1100 20.31 22.48 -23.33
CA ASP A 1100 20.61 21.34 -24.21
C ASP A 1100 19.38 20.50 -24.59
N ASP A 1101 18.24 20.67 -23.91
CA ASP A 1101 17.01 19.89 -24.16
C ASP A 1101 16.01 20.52 -25.14
N LYS A 1102 16.38 21.61 -25.81
CA LYS A 1102 15.54 22.20 -26.87
C LYS A 1102 15.39 21.32 -28.12
N GLY A 1103 16.03 20.16 -28.16
CA GLY A 1103 15.90 19.15 -29.24
C GLY A 1103 14.70 18.21 -29.15
N LEU A 1104 14.01 18.11 -28.00
CA LEU A 1104 12.95 17.12 -27.80
C LEU A 1104 11.52 17.68 -27.84
N ASN A 1105 11.34 19.00 -27.82
CA ASN A 1105 10.02 19.65 -27.90
C ASN A 1105 9.56 20.01 -29.33
N GLN A 1106 10.16 19.39 -30.37
CA GLN A 1106 9.80 19.62 -31.77
C GLN A 1106 9.12 18.40 -32.43
N ILE A 1107 8.42 17.56 -31.66
CA ILE A 1107 7.64 16.41 -32.18
C ILE A 1107 6.15 16.45 -31.77
N CYS A 1108 5.67 17.42 -30.98
CA CYS A 1108 4.25 17.50 -30.58
C CYS A 1108 3.55 18.82 -30.94
N LYS A 1109 3.86 19.41 -32.10
CA LYS A 1109 3.05 20.48 -32.73
C LYS A 1109 3.03 20.33 -34.25
N SER A 1110 2.39 19.27 -34.75
CA SER A 1110 1.97 19.21 -36.15
C SER A 1110 0.90 18.13 -36.34
N GLU A 1111 -0.28 18.30 -35.77
CA GLU A 1111 -1.46 17.52 -36.20
C GLU A 1111 -2.79 18.17 -35.76
N GLU A 1112 -2.96 19.48 -35.96
CA GLU A 1112 -4.29 20.12 -35.98
C GLU A 1112 -4.32 21.29 -36.98
N ALA A 1113 -4.38 20.97 -38.27
CA ALA A 1113 -4.99 21.81 -39.30
C ALA A 1113 -4.99 21.05 -40.62
N GLU A 1114 -6.12 20.42 -40.98
CA GLU A 1114 -6.68 20.36 -42.35
C GLU A 1114 -7.78 19.28 -42.41
N THR A 1115 -9.01 19.69 -42.10
CA THR A 1115 -10.20 19.10 -42.73
C THR A 1115 -11.06 20.23 -43.27
N GLY A 1116 -10.72 20.67 -44.48
CA GLY A 1116 -11.59 21.44 -45.36
C GLY A 1116 -11.73 20.68 -46.68
N HIS A 1117 -12.91 20.06 -46.84
CA HIS A 1117 -13.58 19.67 -48.09
C HIS A 1117 -12.87 19.94 -49.44
N ASP A 1118 -12.73 18.91 -50.30
CA ASP A 1118 -13.64 18.70 -51.45
C ASP A 1118 -13.26 17.50 -52.37
N GLU A 1119 -14.32 16.80 -52.79
CA GLU A 1119 -14.56 16.09 -54.07
C GLU A 1119 -13.55 15.07 -54.66
N LEU A 1120 -13.87 13.77 -54.58
CA LEU A 1120 -14.46 12.93 -55.67
C LEU A 1120 -14.55 11.45 -55.29
#